data_AF-A0A4Q9LLK4-F1
#
_entry.id   AF-A0A4Q9LLK4-F1
#
_cell.length_a   1.000
_cell.length_b   1.000
_cell.length_c   1.000
_cell.angle_alpha   90.00
_cell.angle_beta   90.00
_cell.angle_gamma   90.00
#
_symmetry.space_group_name_H-M   'P 1'
#
loop_
_entity.id
_entity.type
_entity.pdbx_description
1 polymer ?
#
loop_
_entity_poly.entity_id
_entity_poly.type
_entity_poly.pdbx_seq_one_letter_code
_entity_poly.pdbx_strand_id
1 'polypeptide(L)'
;MKSECNNSGFYRKTFIFNVILYILNSVLEKLNTKIFCTEVNFYFIHEKYVEEIISTKRLHTMRIPICNQLREYETACLLENRVIMCNSTFNKVEYFSYKIFSIEYPKDLILESNLIESYIKSGETTIHIFLGNFSILSSMKFFKLISSLDGFISQIQLNEFIQYTKFLSIFKMNRTENRKYFLKNFVLHVIMDPGFLEKNYYFLTTVYDKYEDLDKELINEIFNIFLYFNLVKQKKESCLFSPKIGPMYSPEIKLNFLTYEYLTEKYNKFTILQITDDDLKSIFNVMDHDTFIARFHFLLRMMNIDVLFINISEISEKILISYFKIKPNKLTKIYFVENGSDQYILDILISTNYFDGIDNVKIYSEFEIEKIDYIVKMCVRCKKIKVSNVIYFEKTVKTLLKFAEENKNISVKYQIQRFIITFGNLILLQDIPENMIVVVGQVNFEILAYIRLEFICIYDFIKNIEITFRKDKAWQELILKCKNVKSLFLISEDMKCNFKFKAKWIQYLENSKNLEILVFKNIILPKEMLNFILNSNSLVYVGFFETKFPQSFTIHPKFNHNNTHIRGFGFSNTKIVLKNSFLRYIARFSNLKFLKLNITRIKETLLKNYKKESNASNFQTPKVLLKYLEIKASLNIPKERLSILSILSRYFEMKFISSLIIQVYDILQEEYRIINDLTNLENLYIHLNTKINIPILNIFENISHISKIVNITLDIFKCNDLDPLVLRKFKNLKFLNLYCYEIDTTSIQILDSQTVIGDLIIRITIYDNTYESFTERNMLYELRLIE
;
A
#
# COMPACT_ATOMS: atom_id res chain seq x y z
N MET A 1 30.87 -53.24 -43.18
CA MET A 1 31.63 -52.68 -42.04
C MET A 1 30.71 -52.67 -40.84
N LYS A 2 30.96 -53.55 -39.86
CA LYS A 2 30.13 -53.72 -38.65
C LYS A 2 30.67 -52.83 -37.53
N SER A 3 29.83 -51.99 -36.95
CA SER A 3 29.92 -51.60 -35.54
C SER A 3 28.54 -51.18 -35.05
N GLU A 4 27.72 -52.19 -34.71
CA GLU A 4 26.47 -52.00 -33.99
C GLU A 4 26.62 -52.43 -32.53
N CYS A 5 25.89 -51.72 -31.67
CA CYS A 5 25.44 -52.11 -30.34
C CYS A 5 26.48 -52.22 -29.21
N ASN A 6 26.68 -51.12 -28.47
CA ASN A 6 27.14 -51.18 -27.07
C ASN A 6 26.42 -50.21 -26.09
N ASN A 7 25.41 -49.46 -26.51
CA ASN A 7 24.78 -48.45 -25.64
C ASN A 7 23.52 -48.93 -24.87
N SER A 8 22.92 -50.07 -25.20
CA SER A 8 21.69 -50.52 -24.53
C SER A 8 21.89 -50.86 -23.04
N GLY A 9 23.08 -51.37 -22.67
CA GLY A 9 23.40 -51.72 -21.28
C GLY A 9 23.58 -50.51 -20.36
N PHE A 10 24.09 -49.40 -20.88
CA PHE A 10 24.27 -48.16 -20.11
C PHE A 10 22.91 -47.52 -19.79
N TYR A 11 22.04 -47.33 -20.78
CA TYR A 11 20.70 -46.77 -20.57
C TYR A 11 19.84 -47.65 -19.64
N ARG A 12 19.96 -48.98 -19.73
CA ARG A 12 19.23 -49.88 -18.83
C ARG A 12 19.72 -49.77 -17.38
N LYS A 13 21.03 -49.64 -17.17
CA LYS A 13 21.61 -49.42 -15.83
C LYS A 13 21.23 -48.04 -15.28
N THR A 14 21.26 -46.98 -16.08
CA THR A 14 20.84 -45.63 -15.65
C THR A 14 19.35 -45.56 -15.36
N PHE A 15 18.50 -46.25 -16.16
CA PHE A 15 17.07 -46.36 -15.91
C PHE A 15 16.78 -47.14 -14.61
N ILE A 16 17.43 -48.29 -14.41
CA ILE A 16 17.30 -49.07 -13.16
C ILE A 16 17.82 -48.25 -11.97
N PHE A 17 18.93 -47.52 -12.11
CA PHE A 17 19.45 -46.67 -11.04
C PHE A 17 18.48 -45.54 -10.70
N ASN A 18 17.88 -44.88 -11.70
CA ASN A 18 16.87 -43.84 -11.48
C ASN A 18 15.55 -44.39 -10.90
N VAL A 19 15.13 -45.59 -11.30
CA VAL A 19 13.96 -46.27 -10.72
C VAL A 19 14.25 -46.67 -9.28
N ILE A 20 15.45 -47.18 -8.98
CA ILE A 20 15.89 -47.50 -7.61
C ILE A 20 15.99 -46.21 -6.78
N LEU A 21 16.50 -45.11 -7.33
CA LEU A 21 16.59 -43.82 -6.64
C LEU A 21 15.20 -43.22 -6.40
N TYR A 22 14.29 -43.37 -7.35
CA TYR A 22 12.89 -42.96 -7.21
C TYR A 22 12.17 -43.80 -6.15
N ILE A 23 12.34 -45.14 -6.17
CA ILE A 23 11.81 -46.03 -5.15
C ILE A 23 12.43 -45.72 -3.79
N LEU A 24 13.74 -45.49 -3.70
CA LEU A 24 14.42 -45.10 -2.45
C LEU A 24 13.95 -43.74 -1.95
N ASN A 25 13.74 -42.75 -2.81
CA ASN A 25 13.17 -41.46 -2.42
C ASN A 25 11.71 -41.60 -1.98
N SER A 26 10.89 -42.38 -2.68
CA SER A 26 9.50 -42.65 -2.27
C SER A 26 9.43 -43.48 -0.99
N VAL A 27 10.40 -44.37 -0.76
CA VAL A 27 10.53 -45.16 0.47
C VAL A 27 11.11 -44.32 1.59
N LEU A 28 12.06 -43.41 1.33
CA LEU A 28 12.59 -42.43 2.29
C LEU A 28 11.57 -41.34 2.64
N GLU A 29 10.73 -40.90 1.71
CA GLU A 29 9.56 -40.07 1.99
C GLU A 29 8.57 -40.83 2.86
N LYS A 30 8.28 -42.10 2.54
CA LYS A 30 7.43 -42.97 3.38
C LYS A 30 8.05 -43.36 4.73
N LEU A 31 9.37 -43.37 4.86
CA LEU A 31 10.10 -43.67 6.11
C LEU A 31 10.39 -42.42 6.93
N ASN A 32 10.52 -41.24 6.31
CA ASN A 32 10.54 -39.94 6.98
C ASN A 32 9.14 -39.53 7.45
N THR A 33 8.07 -40.11 6.89
CA THR A 33 6.79 -40.25 7.59
C THR A 33 6.86 -41.39 8.62
N LYS A 34 7.88 -41.40 9.48
CA LYS A 34 7.82 -42.07 10.79
C LYS A 34 6.75 -41.34 11.62
N ILE A 35 5.52 -41.74 11.37
CA ILE A 35 4.45 -42.05 12.32
C ILE A 35 4.67 -41.40 13.70
N PHE A 36 4.36 -40.11 13.78
CA PHE A 36 3.63 -39.59 14.92
C PHE A 36 2.27 -39.20 14.39
N CYS A 37 1.32 -40.15 14.36
CA CYS A 37 -0.09 -39.76 14.33
C CYS A 37 -0.30 -39.00 15.63
N THR A 38 -0.31 -37.67 15.53
CA THR A 38 -0.45 -36.81 16.70
C THR A 38 -1.94 -36.62 16.89
N GLU A 39 -2.48 -37.12 18.00
CA GLU A 39 -3.89 -36.90 18.33
C GLU A 39 -4.04 -35.46 18.84
N VAL A 40 -4.86 -34.66 18.17
CA VAL A 40 -5.15 -33.29 18.58
C VAL A 40 -6.52 -33.27 19.25
N ASN A 41 -6.52 -32.98 20.55
CA ASN A 41 -7.69 -32.94 21.41
C ASN A 41 -8.14 -31.48 21.63
N PHE A 42 -9.32 -31.14 21.13
CA PHE A 42 -9.96 -29.84 21.28
C PHE A 42 -10.94 -29.83 22.44
N TYR A 43 -10.72 -28.94 23.41
CA TYR A 43 -11.52 -28.83 24.63
C TYR A 43 -12.47 -27.64 24.55
N PHE A 44 -13.76 -27.89 24.76
CA PHE A 44 -14.83 -26.90 24.76
C PHE A 44 -15.50 -26.80 26.13
N ILE A 45 -15.80 -25.59 26.58
CA ILE A 45 -16.64 -25.34 27.75
C ILE A 45 -18.06 -25.83 27.45
N HIS A 46 -18.63 -26.65 28.33
CA HIS A 46 -20.02 -27.08 28.22
C HIS A 46 -20.93 -26.33 29.20
N GLU A 47 -20.63 -26.39 30.50
CA GLU A 47 -21.40 -25.72 31.55
C GLU A 47 -20.47 -25.17 32.63
N LYS A 48 -20.86 -24.05 33.24
CA LYS A 48 -20.14 -23.46 34.37
C LYS A 48 -20.60 -24.11 35.66
N TYR A 49 -19.66 -24.57 36.48
CA TYR A 49 -19.98 -24.98 37.84
C TYR A 49 -20.15 -23.74 38.71
N VAL A 50 -21.22 -23.74 39.51
CA VAL A 50 -21.56 -22.60 40.40
C VAL A 50 -20.70 -22.59 41.67
N GLU A 51 -20.11 -23.73 42.02
CA GLU A 51 -19.30 -23.92 43.24
C GLU A 51 -17.86 -24.30 42.91
N GLU A 52 -16.91 -23.94 43.78
CA GLU A 52 -15.51 -24.34 43.67
C GLU A 52 -15.39 -25.86 43.81
N ILE A 53 -14.90 -26.53 42.76
CA ILE A 53 -14.63 -27.97 42.80
C ILE A 53 -13.27 -28.18 43.44
N ILE A 54 -13.24 -28.74 44.65
CA ILE A 54 -12.03 -29.17 45.34
C ILE A 54 -11.47 -30.40 44.62
N SER A 55 -10.78 -30.18 43.51
CA SER A 55 -10.04 -31.19 42.77
C SER A 55 -8.59 -31.18 43.24
N THR A 56 -8.10 -32.32 43.71
CA THR A 56 -6.77 -32.45 44.31
C THR A 56 -5.64 -32.71 43.31
N LYS A 57 -5.92 -32.96 42.02
CA LYS A 57 -4.86 -33.27 41.04
C LYS A 57 -5.08 -32.67 39.64
N ARG A 58 -4.10 -31.88 39.20
CA ARG A 58 -4.01 -31.35 37.82
C ARG A 58 -3.46 -32.44 36.91
N LEU A 59 -4.20 -32.77 35.85
CA LEU A 59 -3.81 -33.76 34.85
C LEU A 59 -2.90 -33.14 33.78
N HIS A 60 -3.36 -32.06 33.17
CA HIS A 60 -2.66 -31.43 32.06
C HIS A 60 -2.99 -29.94 31.96
N THR A 61 -2.00 -29.10 31.73
CA THR A 61 -2.22 -27.69 31.41
C THR A 61 -2.40 -27.57 29.90
N MET A 62 -3.58 -27.15 29.45
CA MET A 62 -3.88 -26.98 28.04
C MET A 62 -3.20 -25.73 27.50
N ARG A 63 -2.84 -25.79 26.21
CA ARG A 63 -2.34 -24.62 25.50
C ARG A 63 -3.52 -23.76 25.06
N ILE A 64 -3.49 -22.47 25.40
CA ILE A 64 -4.47 -21.48 24.96
C ILE A 64 -3.93 -20.78 23.71
N PRO A 65 -4.63 -20.82 22.57
CA PRO A 65 -4.28 -20.04 21.39
C PRO A 65 -4.22 -18.55 21.69
N ILE A 66 -3.14 -17.88 21.27
CA ILE A 66 -3.02 -16.42 21.37
C ILE A 66 -3.91 -15.78 20.30
N CYS A 67 -5.16 -15.51 20.65
CA CYS A 67 -6.16 -14.84 19.82
C CYS A 67 -7.09 -13.96 20.67
N ASN A 68 -7.81 -13.03 20.03
CA ASN A 68 -8.68 -12.09 20.76
C ASN A 68 -9.85 -12.79 21.46
N GLN A 69 -10.31 -13.90 20.88
CA GLN A 69 -11.50 -14.63 21.31
C GLN A 69 -11.29 -15.40 22.63
N LEU A 70 -10.04 -15.60 23.06
CA LEU A 70 -9.69 -16.31 24.29
C LEU A 70 -8.92 -15.43 25.29
N ARG A 71 -8.84 -14.12 25.04
CA ARG A 71 -8.08 -13.15 25.88
C ARG A 71 -8.54 -13.08 27.33
N GLU A 72 -9.75 -13.51 27.63
CA GLU A 72 -10.27 -13.53 28.98
C GLU A 72 -9.62 -14.62 29.85
N TYR A 73 -8.95 -15.62 29.24
CA TYR A 73 -8.29 -16.73 29.94
C TYR A 73 -6.77 -16.68 29.80
N GLU A 74 -6.06 -16.75 30.92
CA GLU A 74 -4.59 -16.86 30.97
C GLU A 74 -4.12 -18.31 30.89
N THR A 75 -4.79 -19.21 31.60
CA THR A 75 -4.43 -20.64 31.65
C THR A 75 -5.68 -21.50 31.78
N ALA A 76 -5.68 -22.67 31.13
CA ALA A 76 -6.73 -23.68 31.24
C ALA A 76 -6.10 -25.01 31.63
N CYS A 77 -6.59 -25.65 32.69
CA CYS A 77 -6.04 -26.89 33.23
C CYS A 77 -7.11 -27.98 33.32
N LEU A 78 -6.80 -29.17 32.82
CA LEU A 78 -7.61 -30.37 32.97
C LEU A 78 -7.43 -30.98 34.36
N LEU A 79 -8.54 -31.35 34.99
CA LEU A 79 -8.59 -32.00 36.30
C LEU A 79 -9.15 -33.43 36.19
N GLU A 80 -8.83 -34.29 37.16
CA GLU A 80 -9.25 -35.72 37.17
C GLU A 80 -10.77 -35.94 37.07
N ASN A 81 -11.57 -34.99 37.53
CA ASN A 81 -13.04 -35.12 37.61
C ASN A 81 -13.80 -34.64 36.35
N ARG A 82 -13.18 -34.69 35.16
CA ARG A 82 -13.75 -34.13 33.92
C ARG A 82 -14.11 -32.64 34.02
N VAL A 83 -13.27 -31.88 34.71
CA VAL A 83 -13.42 -30.43 34.90
C VAL A 83 -12.24 -29.69 34.26
N ILE A 84 -12.51 -28.54 33.65
CA ILE A 84 -11.49 -27.56 33.26
C ILE A 84 -11.50 -26.42 34.27
N MET A 85 -10.34 -26.15 34.85
CA MET A 85 -10.10 -24.96 35.65
C MET A 85 -9.48 -23.90 34.75
N CYS A 86 -10.18 -22.78 34.56
CA CYS A 86 -9.70 -21.64 33.79
C CYS A 86 -9.35 -20.49 34.74
N ASN A 87 -8.14 -19.97 34.62
CA ASN A 87 -7.76 -18.71 35.29
C ASN A 87 -8.00 -17.57 34.32
N SER A 88 -8.80 -16.60 34.74
CA SER A 88 -9.02 -15.38 33.96
C SER A 88 -7.86 -14.40 34.08
N THR A 89 -7.77 -13.47 33.13
CA THR A 89 -6.83 -12.33 33.18
C THR A 89 -7.06 -11.37 34.35
N PHE A 90 -8.17 -11.52 35.06
CA PHE A 90 -8.49 -10.76 36.27
C PHE A 90 -8.29 -11.59 37.56
N ASN A 91 -7.48 -12.67 37.51
CA ASN A 91 -7.20 -13.57 38.63
C ASN A 91 -8.42 -14.26 39.25
N LYS A 92 -9.55 -14.34 38.53
CA LYS A 92 -10.68 -15.19 38.93
C LYS A 92 -10.50 -16.59 38.37
N VAL A 93 -10.67 -17.59 39.23
CA VAL A 93 -10.67 -19.01 38.86
C VAL A 93 -12.11 -19.44 38.59
N GLU A 94 -12.35 -20.05 37.43
CA GLU A 94 -13.66 -20.57 37.06
C GLU A 94 -13.55 -22.05 36.67
N TYR A 95 -14.56 -22.83 37.05
CA TYR A 95 -14.59 -24.27 36.81
C TYR A 95 -15.70 -24.61 35.83
N PHE A 96 -15.37 -25.43 34.83
CA PHE A 96 -16.29 -25.80 33.76
C PHE A 96 -16.31 -27.31 33.53
N SER A 97 -17.47 -27.85 33.19
CA SER A 97 -17.54 -29.13 32.52
C SER A 97 -17.10 -28.95 31.06
N TYR A 98 -16.57 -30.01 30.45
CA TYR A 98 -16.07 -29.93 29.09
C TYR A 98 -16.54 -31.05 28.17
N LYS A 99 -16.40 -30.78 26.87
CA LYS A 99 -16.48 -31.79 25.81
C LYS A 99 -15.19 -31.77 25.00
N ILE A 100 -14.79 -32.95 24.51
CA ILE A 100 -13.58 -33.14 23.70
C ILE A 100 -13.99 -33.52 22.28
N PHE A 101 -13.28 -32.97 21.31
CA PHE A 101 -13.26 -33.47 19.94
C PHE A 101 -11.81 -33.80 19.54
N SER A 102 -11.58 -34.98 18.99
CA SER A 102 -10.25 -35.50 18.70
C SER A 102 -10.08 -35.72 17.20
N ILE A 103 -8.93 -35.33 16.65
CA ILE A 103 -8.57 -35.54 15.25
C ILE A 103 -7.17 -36.14 15.17
N GLU A 104 -6.96 -37.09 14.26
CA GLU A 104 -5.63 -37.62 13.94
C GLU A 104 -4.94 -36.73 12.90
N TYR A 105 -3.79 -36.15 13.22
CA TYR A 105 -2.98 -35.37 12.28
C TYR A 105 -1.79 -36.21 11.76
N PRO A 106 -1.40 -36.19 10.46
CA PRO A 106 -1.70 -35.18 9.42
C PRO A 106 -2.78 -35.56 8.41
N LYS A 107 -3.47 -36.69 8.56
CA LYS A 107 -4.45 -37.11 7.58
C LYS A 107 -5.73 -36.29 7.72
N ASP A 108 -6.16 -35.72 6.60
CA ASP A 108 -7.48 -35.14 6.38
C ASP A 108 -7.71 -33.69 6.83
N LEU A 109 -6.72 -32.78 6.85
CA LEU A 109 -7.01 -31.33 6.93
C LEU A 109 -6.63 -30.62 5.62
N ILE A 110 -7.64 -30.09 4.92
CA ILE A 110 -7.51 -29.33 3.66
C ILE A 110 -6.92 -27.94 3.93
N LEU A 111 -7.14 -27.40 5.13
CA LEU A 111 -6.60 -26.12 5.59
C LEU A 111 -5.43 -26.35 6.55
N GLU A 112 -4.24 -25.94 6.12
CA GLU A 112 -3.04 -25.95 6.96
C GLU A 112 -3.15 -24.91 8.08
N SER A 113 -2.89 -25.30 9.32
CA SER A 113 -2.94 -24.42 10.49
C SER A 113 -1.53 -24.17 11.04
N ASN A 114 -1.08 -22.90 11.04
CA ASN A 114 0.16 -22.50 11.71
C ASN A 114 0.16 -22.89 13.20
N LEU A 115 -1.00 -22.81 13.85
CA LEU A 115 -1.16 -23.16 15.26
C LEU A 115 -0.81 -24.63 15.48
N ILE A 116 -1.47 -25.53 14.74
CA ILE A 116 -1.26 -26.98 14.85
C ILE A 116 0.16 -27.37 14.43
N GLU A 117 0.67 -26.80 13.34
CA GLU A 117 2.05 -27.04 12.87
C GLU A 117 3.10 -26.62 13.91
N SER A 118 2.90 -25.46 14.56
CA SER A 118 3.78 -24.99 15.63
C SER A 118 3.80 -25.93 16.84
N TYR A 119 2.67 -26.57 17.14
CA TYR A 119 2.56 -27.52 18.24
C TYR A 119 3.13 -28.90 17.89
N ILE A 120 3.00 -29.36 16.65
CA ILE A 120 3.60 -30.64 16.23
C ILE A 120 5.14 -30.56 16.24
N LYS A 121 5.71 -29.41 15.88
CA LYS A 121 7.17 -29.18 16.01
C LYS A 121 7.69 -29.31 17.44
N SER A 122 6.83 -29.33 18.46
CA SER A 122 7.23 -29.56 19.86
C SER A 122 7.45 -31.04 20.23
N GLY A 123 7.14 -31.98 19.33
CA GLY A 123 7.44 -33.42 19.51
C GLY A 123 6.49 -34.19 20.42
N GLU A 124 5.36 -33.60 20.83
CA GLU A 124 4.34 -34.25 21.65
C GLU A 124 3.47 -35.22 20.81
N THR A 125 3.11 -36.37 21.39
CA THR A 125 2.24 -37.39 20.75
C THR A 125 0.75 -37.04 20.80
N THR A 126 0.35 -36.21 21.76
CA THR A 126 -1.03 -35.78 21.97
C THR A 126 -1.04 -34.29 22.31
N ILE A 127 -1.76 -33.49 21.54
CA ILE A 127 -1.82 -32.02 21.70
C ILE A 127 -3.18 -31.64 22.29
N HIS A 128 -3.19 -30.91 23.41
CA HIS A 128 -4.41 -30.44 24.06
C HIS A 128 -4.62 -28.94 23.83
N ILE A 129 -5.63 -28.58 23.05
CA ILE A 129 -5.96 -27.19 22.68
C ILE A 129 -7.28 -26.78 23.32
N PHE A 130 -7.25 -25.68 24.06
CA PHE A 130 -8.47 -25.08 24.62
C PHE A 130 -9.12 -24.13 23.61
N LEU A 131 -10.41 -24.33 23.32
CA LEU A 131 -11.19 -23.49 22.42
C LEU A 131 -12.24 -22.64 23.14
N GLY A 132 -12.46 -22.79 24.45
CA GLY A 132 -13.44 -21.97 25.17
C GLY A 132 -14.89 -22.36 24.89
N ASN A 133 -15.81 -21.39 24.92
CA ASN A 133 -17.26 -21.63 24.85
C ASN A 133 -17.78 -21.58 23.39
N PHE A 134 -17.77 -22.72 22.71
CA PHE A 134 -18.35 -22.88 21.37
C PHE A 134 -19.38 -24.01 21.32
N SER A 135 -20.30 -23.93 20.34
CA SER A 135 -21.25 -25.01 20.08
C SER A 135 -20.52 -26.24 19.51
N ILE A 136 -20.70 -27.39 20.15
CA ILE A 136 -20.13 -28.66 19.69
C ILE A 136 -20.62 -29.03 18.29
N LEU A 137 -21.91 -28.83 18.02
CA LEU A 137 -22.50 -29.13 16.70
C LEU A 137 -21.84 -28.28 15.60
N SER A 138 -21.67 -26.98 15.85
CA SER A 138 -20.97 -26.09 14.92
C SER A 138 -19.50 -26.49 14.76
N SER A 139 -18.83 -26.87 15.85
CA SER A 139 -17.43 -27.29 15.83
C SER A 139 -17.24 -28.55 14.99
N MET A 140 -18.07 -29.57 15.21
CA MET A 140 -18.04 -30.82 14.43
C MET A 140 -18.30 -30.57 12.95
N LYS A 141 -19.29 -29.72 12.62
CA LYS A 141 -19.54 -29.31 11.23
C LYS A 141 -18.35 -28.56 10.63
N PHE A 142 -17.73 -27.64 11.37
CA PHE A 142 -16.54 -26.92 10.92
C PHE A 142 -15.37 -27.85 10.65
N PHE A 143 -15.07 -28.77 11.58
CA PHE A 143 -14.00 -29.74 11.41
C PHE A 143 -14.25 -30.66 10.21
N LYS A 144 -15.49 -31.12 10.00
CA LYS A 144 -15.86 -31.87 8.79
C LYS A 144 -15.65 -31.05 7.52
N LEU A 145 -16.02 -29.76 7.52
CA LEU A 145 -15.86 -28.85 6.38
C LEU A 145 -14.40 -28.60 6.01
N ILE A 146 -13.49 -28.51 6.98
CA ILE A 146 -12.06 -28.33 6.72
C ILE A 146 -11.35 -29.65 6.40
N SER A 147 -12.04 -30.79 6.56
CA SER A 147 -11.48 -32.13 6.32
C SER A 147 -11.91 -32.75 4.98
N SER A 148 -13.11 -32.43 4.51
CA SER A 148 -13.64 -32.83 3.19
C SER A 148 -14.41 -31.67 2.59
N LEU A 149 -14.03 -31.18 1.41
CA LEU A 149 -14.66 -30.03 0.72
C LEU A 149 -16.11 -30.32 0.23
N ASP A 150 -16.72 -31.44 0.61
CA ASP A 150 -18.04 -31.87 0.13
C ASP A 150 -19.21 -31.05 0.72
N GLY A 151 -19.89 -30.33 -0.17
CA GLY A 151 -21.36 -30.27 -0.33
C GLY A 151 -22.25 -29.61 0.74
N PHE A 152 -21.82 -29.42 1.98
CA PHE A 152 -22.71 -28.98 3.08
C PHE A 152 -22.78 -27.46 3.32
N ILE A 153 -22.13 -26.66 2.47
CA ILE A 153 -21.98 -25.21 2.71
C ILE A 153 -23.33 -24.47 2.56
N SER A 154 -24.31 -25.05 1.84
CA SER A 154 -25.63 -24.45 1.54
C SER A 154 -26.62 -24.36 2.72
N GLN A 155 -26.22 -24.71 3.96
CA GLN A 155 -27.10 -24.70 5.14
C GLN A 155 -26.53 -24.02 6.39
N ILE A 156 -25.47 -23.22 6.25
CA ILE A 156 -24.81 -22.57 7.39
C ILE A 156 -25.68 -21.39 7.90
N GLN A 157 -26.05 -21.44 9.17
CA GLN A 157 -26.78 -20.33 9.83
C GLN A 157 -25.83 -19.20 10.24
N LEU A 158 -26.35 -18.00 10.50
CA LEU A 158 -25.54 -16.84 10.90
C LEU A 158 -24.69 -17.10 12.17
N ASN A 159 -25.24 -17.80 13.17
CA ASN A 159 -24.48 -18.16 14.37
C ASN A 159 -23.32 -19.13 14.05
N GLU A 160 -23.52 -20.05 13.11
CA GLU A 160 -22.45 -20.94 12.64
C GLU A 160 -21.42 -20.15 11.84
N PHE A 161 -21.82 -19.18 11.01
CA PHE A 161 -20.93 -18.26 10.31
C PHE A 161 -20.01 -17.49 11.28
N ILE A 162 -20.56 -16.93 12.36
CA ILE A 162 -19.78 -16.24 13.40
C ILE A 162 -18.79 -17.20 14.06
N GLN A 163 -19.24 -18.41 14.40
CA GLN A 163 -18.36 -19.39 15.05
C GLN A 163 -17.25 -19.87 14.12
N TYR A 164 -17.54 -20.05 12.82
CA TYR A 164 -16.55 -20.48 11.84
C TYR A 164 -15.50 -19.40 11.58
N THR A 165 -15.92 -18.13 11.51
CA THR A 165 -14.97 -17.01 11.42
C THR A 165 -14.09 -16.91 12.67
N LYS A 166 -14.63 -17.17 13.87
CA LYS A 166 -13.82 -17.30 15.11
C LYS A 166 -12.85 -18.49 15.06
N PHE A 167 -13.29 -19.66 14.59
CA PHE A 167 -12.41 -20.83 14.44
C PHE A 167 -11.27 -20.55 13.45
N LEU A 168 -11.57 -20.00 12.28
CA LEU A 168 -10.56 -19.63 11.28
C LEU A 168 -9.50 -18.68 11.86
N SER A 169 -9.90 -17.75 12.74
CA SER A 169 -8.97 -16.87 13.46
C SER A 169 -8.11 -17.63 14.49
N ILE A 170 -8.73 -18.47 15.33
CA ILE A 170 -8.04 -19.27 16.34
C ILE A 170 -6.98 -20.18 15.70
N PHE A 171 -7.32 -20.82 14.59
CA PHE A 171 -6.43 -21.76 13.89
C PHE A 171 -5.33 -21.09 13.06
N LYS A 172 -5.40 -19.76 12.82
CA LYS A 172 -4.44 -19.01 12.00
C LYS A 172 -4.07 -19.74 10.72
N MET A 173 -5.10 -20.12 9.96
CA MET A 173 -4.93 -20.93 8.74
C MET A 173 -3.95 -20.25 7.78
N ASN A 174 -3.03 -21.04 7.21
CA ASN A 174 -2.05 -20.58 6.25
C ASN A 174 -2.75 -19.98 5.02
N ARG A 175 -2.17 -18.93 4.45
CA ARG A 175 -2.64 -18.35 3.18
C ARG A 175 -2.28 -19.27 2.01
N THR A 176 -3.03 -20.37 1.87
CA THR A 176 -2.91 -21.36 0.80
C THR A 176 -4.01 -21.19 -0.24
N GLU A 177 -3.82 -21.77 -1.44
CA GLU A 177 -4.88 -21.88 -2.47
C GLU A 177 -6.13 -22.54 -1.90
N ASN A 178 -5.98 -23.60 -1.10
CA ASN A 178 -7.09 -24.29 -0.43
C ASN A 178 -7.87 -23.38 0.52
N ARG A 179 -7.20 -22.49 1.25
CA ARG A 179 -7.88 -21.48 2.09
C ARG A 179 -8.63 -20.48 1.23
N LYS A 180 -8.04 -20.02 0.12
CA LYS A 180 -8.71 -19.10 -0.82
C LYS A 180 -9.95 -19.77 -1.42
N TYR A 181 -9.84 -21.03 -1.85
CA TYR A 181 -10.95 -21.83 -2.37
C TYR A 181 -12.04 -22.04 -1.31
N PHE A 182 -11.67 -22.41 -0.08
CA PHE A 182 -12.60 -22.53 1.03
C PHE A 182 -13.34 -21.23 1.31
N LEU A 183 -12.63 -20.09 1.41
CA LEU A 183 -13.26 -18.79 1.67
C LEU A 183 -14.15 -18.33 0.52
N LYS A 184 -13.79 -18.62 -0.73
CA LYS A 184 -14.65 -18.39 -1.91
C LYS A 184 -15.96 -19.15 -1.80
N ASN A 185 -15.89 -20.45 -1.56
CA ASN A 185 -17.08 -21.29 -1.39
C ASN A 185 -17.89 -20.90 -0.15
N PHE A 186 -17.22 -20.52 0.93
CA PHE A 186 -17.86 -20.01 2.14
C PHE A 186 -18.66 -18.72 1.86
N VAL A 187 -18.12 -17.80 1.06
CA VAL A 187 -18.87 -16.60 0.64
C VAL A 187 -20.04 -16.97 -0.28
N LEU A 188 -19.81 -17.80 -1.30
CA LEU A 188 -20.83 -18.18 -2.29
C LEU A 188 -22.03 -18.90 -1.67
N HIS A 189 -21.78 -19.81 -0.73
CA HIS A 189 -22.83 -20.69 -0.21
C HIS A 189 -23.37 -20.25 1.14
N VAL A 190 -22.74 -19.28 1.82
CA VAL A 190 -23.25 -18.73 3.09
C VAL A 190 -23.72 -17.30 2.92
N ILE A 191 -22.85 -16.40 2.48
CA ILE A 191 -23.19 -14.97 2.37
C ILE A 191 -24.10 -14.73 1.17
N MET A 192 -23.84 -15.40 0.04
CA MET A 192 -24.59 -15.24 -1.19
C MET A 192 -25.85 -16.14 -1.27
N ASP A 193 -26.10 -16.98 -0.26
CA ASP A 193 -27.29 -17.83 -0.20
C ASP A 193 -28.58 -17.01 -0.05
N PRO A 194 -29.62 -17.21 -0.89
CA PRO A 194 -30.88 -16.49 -0.82
C PRO A 194 -31.54 -16.53 0.57
N GLY A 195 -31.46 -17.66 1.27
CA GLY A 195 -32.02 -17.87 2.60
C GLY A 195 -31.20 -17.27 3.74
N PHE A 196 -30.01 -16.73 3.48
CA PHE A 196 -29.15 -16.10 4.50
C PHE A 196 -29.84 -14.90 5.18
N LEU A 197 -30.56 -14.09 4.42
CA LEU A 197 -31.20 -12.87 4.94
C LEU A 197 -32.59 -13.13 5.53
N GLU A 198 -33.41 -13.97 4.88
CA GLU A 198 -34.76 -14.31 5.35
C GLU A 198 -34.76 -14.89 6.77
N LYS A 199 -33.73 -15.69 7.09
CA LYS A 199 -33.56 -16.30 8.42
C LYS A 199 -33.05 -15.32 9.48
N ASN A 200 -32.50 -14.17 9.09
CA ASN A 200 -31.67 -13.33 9.97
C ASN A 200 -32.01 -11.82 9.93
N TYR A 201 -33.11 -11.42 9.30
CA TYR A 201 -33.54 -10.01 9.19
C TYR A 201 -33.61 -9.28 10.54
N TYR A 202 -34.05 -9.97 11.60
CA TYR A 202 -34.10 -9.46 12.96
C TYR A 202 -32.69 -9.18 13.55
N PHE A 203 -31.71 -10.05 13.28
CA PHE A 203 -30.33 -9.90 13.77
C PHE A 203 -29.58 -8.74 13.11
N LEU A 204 -29.91 -8.43 11.85
CA LEU A 204 -29.36 -7.29 11.13
C LEU A 204 -29.72 -5.94 11.74
N THR A 205 -30.67 -5.88 12.67
CA THR A 205 -31.16 -4.62 13.24
C THR A 205 -30.86 -4.44 14.73
N THR A 206 -30.55 -5.50 15.50
CA THR A 206 -30.72 -5.43 16.97
C THR A 206 -29.57 -5.92 17.88
N VAL A 207 -28.53 -6.63 17.43
CA VAL A 207 -27.54 -7.20 18.39
C VAL A 207 -26.10 -7.01 17.96
N TYR A 208 -25.58 -5.79 18.06
CA TYR A 208 -24.22 -5.46 17.59
C TYR A 208 -23.09 -5.95 18.52
N ASP A 209 -23.34 -6.01 19.83
CA ASP A 209 -22.29 -6.23 20.85
C ASP A 209 -21.65 -7.62 20.78
N LYS A 210 -22.30 -8.59 20.13
CA LYS A 210 -21.77 -9.96 19.98
C LYS A 210 -20.69 -10.10 18.91
N TYR A 211 -20.44 -9.05 18.12
CA TYR A 211 -19.60 -9.10 16.91
C TYR A 211 -18.25 -8.39 17.04
N GLU A 212 -17.96 -7.69 18.14
CA GLU A 212 -16.71 -6.92 18.31
C GLU A 212 -15.44 -7.79 18.33
N ASP A 213 -15.57 -9.08 18.67
CA ASP A 213 -14.46 -10.02 18.87
C ASP A 213 -13.99 -10.74 17.59
N LEU A 214 -14.55 -10.40 16.43
CA LEU A 214 -14.20 -11.07 15.17
C LEU A 214 -12.85 -10.60 14.61
N ASP A 215 -12.17 -11.52 13.93
CA ASP A 215 -10.88 -11.24 13.31
C ASP A 215 -11.04 -10.31 12.12
N LYS A 216 -10.52 -9.10 12.29
CA LYS A 216 -10.66 -8.01 11.34
C LYS A 216 -10.01 -8.33 10.01
N GLU A 217 -8.86 -9.01 10.02
CA GLU A 217 -8.15 -9.34 8.78
C GLU A 217 -8.94 -10.37 7.97
N LEU A 218 -9.53 -11.36 8.65
CA LEU A 218 -10.38 -12.36 8.03
C LEU A 218 -11.69 -11.76 7.48
N ILE A 219 -12.35 -10.90 8.25
CA ILE A 219 -13.60 -10.24 7.79
C ILE A 219 -13.33 -9.36 6.56
N ASN A 220 -12.20 -8.65 6.54
CA ASN A 220 -11.81 -7.85 5.37
C ASN A 220 -11.56 -8.73 4.14
N GLU A 221 -10.97 -9.92 4.32
CA GLU A 221 -10.76 -10.87 3.23
C GLU A 221 -12.07 -11.46 2.70
N ILE A 222 -12.98 -11.86 3.60
CA ILE A 222 -14.33 -12.33 3.25
C ILE A 222 -15.09 -11.26 2.47
N PHE A 223 -15.01 -10.00 2.90
CA PHE A 223 -15.66 -8.89 2.21
C PHE A 223 -15.08 -8.64 0.82
N ASN A 224 -13.75 -8.72 0.67
CA ASN A 224 -13.11 -8.59 -0.64
C ASN A 224 -13.55 -9.72 -1.61
N ILE A 225 -13.72 -10.94 -1.09
CA ILE A 225 -14.25 -12.06 -1.87
C ILE A 225 -15.73 -11.83 -2.22
N PHE A 226 -16.54 -11.27 -1.30
CA PHE A 226 -17.91 -10.87 -1.59
C PHE A 226 -17.99 -9.83 -2.71
N LEU A 227 -17.16 -8.79 -2.67
CA LEU A 227 -17.08 -7.82 -3.76
C LEU A 227 -16.60 -8.44 -5.06
N TYR A 228 -15.62 -9.34 -5.01
CA TYR A 228 -15.12 -10.08 -6.18
C TYR A 228 -16.24 -10.78 -6.94
N PHE A 229 -17.17 -11.43 -6.23
CA PHE A 229 -18.31 -12.10 -6.87
C PHE A 229 -19.39 -11.16 -7.42
N ASN A 230 -19.50 -9.93 -6.87
CA ASN A 230 -20.56 -8.99 -7.24
C ASN A 230 -20.11 -7.90 -8.24
N LEU A 231 -18.81 -7.71 -8.46
CA LEU A 231 -18.26 -6.73 -9.41
C LEU A 231 -17.85 -7.42 -10.72
N VAL A 232 -18.73 -7.44 -11.72
CA VAL A 232 -18.53 -8.14 -13.02
C VAL A 232 -17.35 -7.61 -13.86
N LYS A 233 -16.75 -6.46 -13.51
CA LYS A 233 -15.55 -5.93 -14.18
C LYS A 233 -14.52 -5.43 -13.16
N GLN A 234 -13.47 -6.20 -12.94
CA GLN A 234 -12.27 -5.73 -12.24
C GLN A 234 -11.45 -4.73 -13.09
N LYS A 235 -12.03 -3.57 -13.45
CA LYS A 235 -11.18 -2.48 -13.94
C LYS A 235 -10.49 -1.85 -12.73
N LYS A 236 -9.14 -1.89 -12.80
CA LYS A 236 -8.04 -1.30 -12.01
C LYS A 236 -8.25 -0.31 -10.85
N GLU A 237 -9.42 0.28 -10.63
CA GLU A 237 -9.62 1.38 -9.67
C GLU A 237 -10.88 1.20 -8.82
N SER A 238 -11.60 0.10 -9.00
CA SER A 238 -12.96 -0.05 -8.52
C SER A 238 -12.96 -0.89 -7.22
N CYS A 239 -13.46 -0.29 -6.13
CA CYS A 239 -13.45 -0.73 -4.73
C CYS A 239 -12.06 -0.88 -4.09
N LEU A 240 -11.43 0.24 -3.73
CA LEU A 240 -10.27 0.22 -2.84
C LEU A 240 -10.74 0.01 -1.40
N PHE A 241 -10.75 -1.26 -0.97
CA PHE A 241 -10.53 -1.63 0.42
C PHE A 241 -9.05 -1.94 0.60
N SER A 242 -8.33 -1.07 1.31
CA SER A 242 -6.97 -1.41 1.77
C SER A 242 -7.00 -1.77 3.26
N PRO A 243 -7.23 -3.05 3.62
CA PRO A 243 -6.93 -3.52 4.95
C PRO A 243 -5.41 -3.71 5.05
N LYS A 244 -4.66 -2.65 5.34
CA LYS A 244 -3.19 -2.71 5.51
C LYS A 244 -2.44 -3.40 4.35
N ILE A 245 -2.81 -3.14 3.10
CA ILE A 245 -1.96 -3.49 1.96
C ILE A 245 -1.25 -2.19 1.57
N GLY A 246 0.06 -2.28 1.36
CA GLY A 246 0.94 -1.17 1.04
C GLY A 246 0.43 -0.29 -0.12
N PRO A 247 1.16 0.78 -0.47
CA PRO A 247 0.78 1.65 -1.57
C PRO A 247 0.94 0.92 -2.91
N MET A 248 -0.02 0.08 -3.27
CA MET A 248 0.16 -0.92 -4.32
C MET A 248 -1.13 -1.16 -5.10
N TYR A 249 -1.76 -0.09 -5.57
CA TYR A 249 -2.73 -0.16 -6.67
C TYR A 249 -2.64 1.05 -7.61
N SER A 250 -1.54 1.79 -7.59
CA SER A 250 -1.24 2.65 -8.73
C SER A 250 -0.42 1.83 -9.75
N PRO A 251 -0.86 1.72 -11.01
CA PRO A 251 0.01 1.22 -12.08
C PRO A 251 1.24 2.11 -12.28
N GLU A 252 1.25 3.34 -11.74
CA GLU A 252 2.36 4.27 -11.84
C GLU A 252 3.46 3.96 -10.82
N ILE A 253 4.47 3.19 -11.26
CA ILE A 253 5.69 2.94 -10.47
C ILE A 253 6.49 4.23 -10.25
N LYS A 254 6.40 5.20 -11.18
CA LYS A 254 7.18 6.45 -11.18
C LYS A 254 6.52 7.51 -10.30
N LEU A 255 6.82 7.51 -9.00
CA LEU A 255 6.22 8.44 -8.03
C LEU A 255 7.00 9.75 -7.91
N ASN A 256 6.35 10.87 -7.65
CA ASN A 256 7.03 12.05 -7.08
C ASN A 256 7.19 11.88 -5.55
N PHE A 257 8.03 12.70 -4.91
CA PHE A 257 8.30 12.54 -3.46
C PHE A 257 7.04 12.71 -2.58
N LEU A 258 6.18 13.68 -2.90
CA LEU A 258 4.96 13.94 -2.13
C LEU A 258 4.00 12.75 -2.21
N THR A 259 3.84 12.19 -3.41
CA THR A 259 3.04 10.99 -3.62
C THR A 259 3.66 9.80 -2.88
N TYR A 260 4.98 9.61 -2.97
CA TYR A 260 5.70 8.56 -2.24
C TYR A 260 5.50 8.68 -0.72
N GLU A 261 5.66 9.86 -0.13
CA GLU A 261 5.50 10.08 1.31
C GLU A 261 4.04 9.84 1.74
N TYR A 262 3.07 10.34 0.97
CA TYR A 262 1.66 10.09 1.23
C TYR A 262 1.33 8.59 1.24
N LEU A 263 1.80 7.89 0.21
CA LEU A 263 1.58 6.47 -0.01
C LEU A 263 2.26 5.60 1.07
N THR A 264 3.51 5.88 1.42
CA THR A 264 4.29 5.03 2.33
C THR A 264 4.10 5.35 3.82
N GLU A 265 3.88 6.62 4.18
CA GLU A 265 3.83 7.04 5.59
C GLU A 265 2.41 7.34 6.11
N LYS A 266 1.46 7.70 5.22
CA LYS A 266 0.09 8.11 5.61
C LYS A 266 -0.97 7.08 5.20
N TYR A 267 -0.88 6.48 4.03
CA TYR A 267 -1.92 5.59 3.49
C TYR A 267 -1.98 4.24 4.22
N ASN A 268 -0.83 3.64 4.53
CA ASN A 268 -0.74 2.31 5.17
C ASN A 268 -1.27 2.22 6.61
N LYS A 269 -1.74 3.32 7.21
CA LYS A 269 -2.24 3.37 8.60
C LYS A 269 -3.76 3.24 8.72
N PHE A 270 -4.50 3.37 7.62
CA PHE A 270 -5.96 3.45 7.64
C PHE A 270 -6.58 2.41 6.73
N THR A 271 -7.70 1.84 7.17
CA THR A 271 -8.59 1.08 6.30
C THR A 271 -9.52 2.07 5.60
N ILE A 272 -9.30 2.23 4.30
CA ILE A 272 -10.09 3.14 3.45
C ILE A 272 -11.12 2.31 2.70
N LEU A 273 -12.37 2.78 2.70
CA LEU A 273 -13.45 2.37 1.81
C LEU A 273 -13.62 3.45 0.75
N GLN A 274 -13.31 3.11 -0.50
CA GLN A 274 -13.57 3.96 -1.67
C GLN A 274 -14.44 3.18 -2.65
N ILE A 275 -15.51 3.81 -3.13
CA ILE A 275 -16.37 3.27 -4.19
C ILE A 275 -16.46 4.27 -5.33
N THR A 276 -16.36 3.73 -6.55
CA THR A 276 -16.42 4.49 -7.80
C THR A 276 -17.77 4.31 -8.50
N ASP A 277 -18.02 5.12 -9.52
CA ASP A 277 -19.22 5.00 -10.35
C ASP A 277 -19.38 3.63 -11.01
N ASP A 278 -18.27 3.11 -11.54
CA ASP A 278 -18.23 1.82 -12.22
C ASP A 278 -18.49 0.65 -11.27
N ASP A 279 -18.06 0.77 -10.02
CA ASP A 279 -18.32 -0.24 -8.98
C ASP A 279 -19.80 -0.40 -8.73
N LEU A 280 -20.46 0.72 -8.46
CA LEU A 280 -21.88 0.72 -8.16
C LEU A 280 -22.64 0.23 -9.38
N LYS A 281 -22.40 0.79 -10.57
CA LYS A 281 -23.02 0.31 -11.82
C LYS A 281 -22.85 -1.21 -12.01
N SER A 282 -21.69 -1.78 -11.67
CA SER A 282 -21.43 -3.22 -11.77
C SER A 282 -22.19 -4.03 -10.72
N ILE A 283 -22.18 -3.61 -9.46
CA ILE A 283 -22.93 -4.21 -8.35
C ILE A 283 -24.42 -4.36 -8.70
N PHE A 284 -25.02 -3.34 -9.33
CA PHE A 284 -26.45 -3.33 -9.65
C PHE A 284 -26.86 -4.26 -10.80
N ASN A 285 -25.91 -4.78 -11.58
CA ASN A 285 -26.22 -5.66 -12.71
C ASN A 285 -26.23 -7.15 -12.34
N VAL A 286 -25.73 -7.53 -11.15
CA VAL A 286 -25.40 -8.93 -10.82
C VAL A 286 -26.42 -9.62 -9.94
N MET A 287 -27.11 -8.88 -9.07
CA MET A 287 -28.01 -9.46 -8.07
C MET A 287 -29.22 -8.58 -7.81
N ASP A 288 -30.30 -9.18 -7.30
CA ASP A 288 -31.44 -8.44 -6.78
C ASP A 288 -30.99 -7.35 -5.77
N HIS A 289 -31.52 -6.15 -5.97
CA HIS A 289 -31.08 -4.93 -5.31
C HIS A 289 -31.19 -5.04 -3.78
N ASP A 290 -32.31 -5.53 -3.27
CA ASP A 290 -32.57 -5.53 -1.83
C ASP A 290 -31.74 -6.61 -1.12
N THR A 291 -31.57 -7.75 -1.80
CA THR A 291 -30.71 -8.86 -1.35
C THR A 291 -29.24 -8.44 -1.29
N PHE A 292 -28.73 -7.73 -2.30
CA PHE A 292 -27.35 -7.22 -2.29
C PHE A 292 -27.13 -6.23 -1.16
N ILE A 293 -28.00 -5.21 -1.07
CA ILE A 293 -27.85 -4.12 -0.11
C ILE A 293 -27.83 -4.67 1.32
N ALA A 294 -28.69 -5.65 1.64
CA ALA A 294 -28.72 -6.23 2.97
C ALA A 294 -27.45 -7.04 3.32
N ARG A 295 -26.86 -7.79 2.37
CA ARG A 295 -25.58 -8.50 2.57
C ARG A 295 -24.39 -7.55 2.66
N PHE A 296 -24.38 -6.55 1.80
CA PHE A 296 -23.38 -5.50 1.79
C PHE A 296 -23.37 -4.74 3.13
N HIS A 297 -24.55 -4.36 3.61
CA HIS A 297 -24.77 -3.77 4.93
C HIS A 297 -24.30 -4.66 6.08
N PHE A 298 -24.65 -5.94 6.04
CA PHE A 298 -24.19 -6.91 7.03
C PHE A 298 -22.66 -6.91 7.15
N LEU A 299 -21.96 -6.98 6.03
CA LEU A 299 -20.51 -7.03 6.05
C LEU A 299 -19.88 -5.68 6.40
N LEU A 300 -20.36 -4.56 5.84
CA LEU A 300 -19.88 -3.21 6.17
C LEU A 300 -19.91 -2.95 7.67
N ARG A 301 -20.94 -3.44 8.36
CA ARG A 301 -21.09 -3.34 9.81
C ARG A 301 -19.99 -4.03 10.59
N MET A 302 -19.44 -5.12 10.04
CA MET A 302 -18.38 -5.92 10.65
C MET A 302 -16.97 -5.40 10.34
N MET A 303 -16.84 -4.52 9.34
CA MET A 303 -15.54 -3.97 8.93
C MET A 303 -15.07 -2.84 9.83
N ASN A 304 -13.74 -2.71 9.95
CA ASN A 304 -13.13 -1.57 10.65
C ASN A 304 -12.69 -0.56 9.60
N ILE A 305 -13.66 0.17 9.05
CA ILE A 305 -13.39 1.24 8.09
C ILE A 305 -13.04 2.49 8.88
N ASP A 306 -11.80 2.95 8.75
CA ASP A 306 -11.34 4.17 9.40
C ASP A 306 -11.74 5.41 8.58
N VAL A 307 -11.80 5.25 7.26
CA VAL A 307 -11.92 6.33 6.30
C VAL A 307 -12.91 5.96 5.19
N LEU A 308 -13.88 6.84 4.93
CA LEU A 308 -14.76 6.78 3.77
C LEU A 308 -14.32 7.84 2.76
N PHE A 309 -14.05 7.43 1.52
CA PHE A 309 -13.71 8.30 0.40
C PHE A 309 -14.80 8.24 -0.66
N ILE A 310 -15.44 9.38 -0.92
CA ILE A 310 -16.57 9.52 -1.84
C ILE A 310 -16.12 10.40 -3.01
N ASN A 311 -16.16 9.82 -4.20
CA ASN A 311 -15.82 10.45 -5.47
C ASN A 311 -16.64 9.76 -6.57
N ILE A 312 -17.90 10.14 -6.68
CA ILE A 312 -18.96 9.45 -7.44
C ILE A 312 -19.71 10.54 -8.20
N SER A 313 -19.84 10.43 -9.53
CA SER A 313 -20.54 11.42 -10.35
C SER A 313 -21.90 10.93 -10.89
N GLU A 314 -22.05 9.71 -11.38
CA GLU A 314 -23.19 9.35 -12.25
C GLU A 314 -23.95 8.08 -11.81
N ILE A 315 -24.76 8.19 -10.76
CA ILE A 315 -25.52 7.07 -10.20
C ILE A 315 -26.94 7.49 -9.83
N SER A 316 -27.89 6.56 -9.85
CA SER A 316 -29.25 6.84 -9.38
C SER A 316 -29.30 7.11 -7.86
N GLU A 317 -30.17 8.03 -7.46
CA GLU A 317 -30.38 8.40 -6.05
C GLU A 317 -30.76 7.20 -5.17
N LYS A 318 -31.64 6.32 -5.69
CA LYS A 318 -32.11 5.11 -4.99
C LYS A 318 -30.96 4.18 -4.57
N ILE A 319 -29.97 4.06 -5.45
CA ILE A 319 -28.76 3.26 -5.21
C ILE A 319 -27.97 3.84 -4.04
N LEU A 320 -27.76 5.16 -4.04
CA LEU A 320 -26.91 5.83 -3.07
C LEU A 320 -27.58 5.92 -1.70
N ILE A 321 -28.90 6.14 -1.64
CA ILE A 321 -29.67 6.06 -0.38
C ILE A 321 -29.50 4.68 0.24
N SER A 322 -29.62 3.63 -0.57
CA SER A 322 -29.51 2.26 -0.12
C SER A 322 -28.11 1.95 0.39
N TYR A 323 -27.08 2.54 -0.21
CA TYR A 323 -25.69 2.36 0.16
C TYR A 323 -25.29 3.10 1.45
N PHE A 324 -25.70 4.36 1.60
CA PHE A 324 -25.34 5.20 2.75
C PHE A 324 -26.29 5.06 3.95
N LYS A 325 -27.27 4.15 3.87
CA LYS A 325 -28.19 3.87 4.99
C LYS A 325 -27.48 3.38 6.25
N ILE A 326 -26.30 2.76 6.11
CA ILE A 326 -25.53 2.25 7.25
C ILE A 326 -24.15 2.89 7.32
N LYS A 327 -23.84 3.39 8.51
CA LYS A 327 -22.56 3.97 8.87
C LYS A 327 -21.64 2.91 9.52
N PRO A 328 -20.41 2.71 9.04
CA PRO A 328 -19.44 1.84 9.69
C PRO A 328 -19.07 2.33 11.10
N ASN A 329 -18.96 1.40 12.05
CA ASN A 329 -18.78 1.73 13.48
C ASN A 329 -17.51 2.54 13.81
N LYS A 330 -16.41 2.29 13.11
CA LYS A 330 -15.11 2.95 13.37
C LYS A 330 -14.76 4.04 12.38
N LEU A 331 -15.77 4.52 11.66
CA LEU A 331 -15.57 5.58 10.71
C LEU A 331 -15.16 6.86 11.45
N THR A 332 -13.88 7.22 11.34
CA THR A 332 -13.33 8.42 11.98
C THR A 332 -13.11 9.55 10.98
N LYS A 333 -13.08 9.25 9.67
CA LYS A 333 -12.84 10.26 8.64
C LYS A 333 -13.73 10.10 7.42
N ILE A 334 -14.21 11.23 6.91
CA ILE A 334 -14.90 11.31 5.62
C ILE A 334 -14.13 12.25 4.71
N TYR A 335 -13.91 11.80 3.48
CA TYR A 335 -13.39 12.58 2.37
C TYR A 335 -14.46 12.64 1.29
N PHE A 336 -14.95 13.83 1.00
CA PHE A 336 -15.93 14.06 -0.06
C PHE A 336 -15.29 14.93 -1.15
N VAL A 337 -15.37 14.49 -2.40
CA VAL A 337 -14.92 15.22 -3.59
C VAL A 337 -16.12 15.41 -4.51
N GLU A 338 -16.44 16.66 -4.86
CA GLU A 338 -17.54 17.00 -5.77
C GLU A 338 -17.08 17.00 -7.25
N ASN A 339 -17.82 16.30 -8.12
CA ASN A 339 -17.62 16.18 -9.56
C ASN A 339 -18.88 16.58 -10.38
N GLY A 340 -19.51 17.71 -10.06
CA GLY A 340 -20.50 18.38 -10.91
C GLY A 340 -21.93 17.83 -10.86
N SER A 341 -22.12 16.55 -10.53
CA SER A 341 -23.44 15.92 -10.31
C SER A 341 -23.69 15.53 -8.86
N ASP A 342 -22.73 15.72 -7.95
CA ASP A 342 -22.69 15.10 -6.62
C ASP A 342 -23.58 15.80 -5.57
N GLN A 343 -24.40 16.79 -5.98
CA GLN A 343 -25.26 17.55 -5.07
C GLN A 343 -26.27 16.66 -4.34
N TYR A 344 -26.88 15.69 -5.03
CA TYR A 344 -27.85 14.76 -4.44
C TYR A 344 -27.17 13.72 -3.52
N ILE A 345 -25.92 13.34 -3.81
CA ILE A 345 -25.13 12.44 -2.94
C ILE A 345 -24.94 13.09 -1.57
N LEU A 346 -24.64 14.38 -1.56
CA LEU A 346 -24.52 15.12 -0.32
C LEU A 346 -25.86 15.19 0.43
N ASP A 347 -26.98 15.40 -0.28
CA ASP A 347 -28.32 15.43 0.34
C ASP A 347 -28.67 14.08 0.98
N ILE A 348 -28.21 12.97 0.39
CA ILE A 348 -28.33 11.63 0.97
C ILE A 348 -27.48 11.51 2.24
N LEU A 349 -26.22 11.94 2.23
CA LEU A 349 -25.36 11.90 3.43
C LEU A 349 -25.89 12.77 4.57
N ILE A 350 -26.46 13.91 4.20
CA ILE A 350 -27.15 14.85 5.09
C ILE A 350 -28.38 14.17 5.71
N SER A 351 -29.29 13.62 4.89
CA SER A 351 -30.53 12.99 5.37
C SER A 351 -30.28 11.73 6.18
N THR A 352 -29.18 11.02 5.95
CA THR A 352 -28.76 9.83 6.70
C THR A 352 -27.91 10.13 7.94
N ASN A 353 -27.68 11.41 8.28
CA ASN A 353 -26.85 11.82 9.41
C ASN A 353 -25.42 11.28 9.42
N TYR A 354 -24.85 11.09 8.23
CA TYR A 354 -23.57 10.39 8.08
C TYR A 354 -22.39 11.14 8.72
N PHE A 355 -22.48 12.47 8.80
CA PHE A 355 -21.45 13.35 9.38
C PHE A 355 -21.44 13.38 10.92
N ASP A 356 -22.54 13.00 11.60
CA ASP A 356 -22.62 13.09 13.06
C ASP A 356 -21.65 12.12 13.75
N GLY A 357 -20.90 12.59 14.75
CA GLY A 357 -19.92 11.76 15.49
C GLY A 357 -18.66 11.37 14.69
N ILE A 358 -18.39 11.98 13.53
CA ILE A 358 -17.14 11.79 12.77
C ILE A 358 -16.03 12.69 13.33
N ASP A 359 -14.85 12.14 13.60
CA ASP A 359 -13.72 12.94 14.10
C ASP A 359 -13.18 13.95 13.07
N ASN A 360 -13.07 13.57 11.79
CA ASN A 360 -12.48 14.41 10.74
C ASN A 360 -13.32 14.42 9.46
N VAL A 361 -13.75 15.60 9.03
CA VAL A 361 -14.46 15.77 7.76
C VAL A 361 -13.60 16.61 6.82
N LYS A 362 -13.36 16.11 5.60
CA LYS A 362 -12.71 16.87 4.53
C LYS A 362 -13.60 16.90 3.29
N ILE A 363 -13.90 18.10 2.84
CA ILE A 363 -14.71 18.37 1.66
C ILE A 363 -13.81 19.07 0.63
N TYR A 364 -13.90 18.64 -0.62
CA TYR A 364 -13.32 19.29 -1.78
C TYR A 364 -14.45 19.59 -2.76
N SER A 365 -14.84 20.86 -2.87
CA SER A 365 -16.11 21.19 -3.52
C SER A 365 -16.29 22.68 -3.78
N GLU A 366 -17.19 22.98 -4.70
CA GLU A 366 -17.79 24.29 -4.98
C GLU A 366 -19.30 24.30 -4.65
N PHE A 367 -19.71 23.61 -3.56
CA PHE A 367 -21.11 23.48 -3.16
C PHE A 367 -21.80 24.82 -2.93
N GLU A 368 -23.13 24.77 -3.08
CA GLU A 368 -24.03 25.79 -2.55
C GLU A 368 -23.79 26.04 -1.05
N ILE A 369 -23.92 27.29 -0.64
CA ILE A 369 -23.54 27.71 0.72
C ILE A 369 -24.44 27.07 1.78
N GLU A 370 -25.71 26.88 1.46
CA GLU A 370 -26.73 26.26 2.28
C GLU A 370 -26.32 24.84 2.69
N LYS A 371 -25.72 24.09 1.76
CA LYS A 371 -25.21 22.74 1.98
C LYS A 371 -23.98 22.74 2.88
N ILE A 372 -23.04 23.67 2.66
CA ILE A 372 -21.86 23.82 3.54
C ILE A 372 -22.29 24.14 4.97
N ASP A 373 -23.24 25.06 5.14
CA ASP A 373 -23.81 25.42 6.44
C ASP A 373 -24.44 24.21 7.14
N TYR A 374 -25.20 23.39 6.40
CA TYR A 374 -25.78 22.16 6.94
C TYR A 374 -24.72 21.17 7.40
N ILE A 375 -23.73 20.83 6.55
CA ILE A 375 -22.68 19.88 6.93
C ILE A 375 -21.95 20.35 8.19
N VAL A 376 -21.58 21.63 8.22
CA VAL A 376 -20.82 22.22 9.31
C VAL A 376 -21.61 22.16 10.62
N LYS A 377 -22.93 22.42 10.60
CA LYS A 377 -23.82 22.25 11.77
C LYS A 377 -23.91 20.81 12.28
N MET A 378 -23.79 19.80 11.41
CA MET A 378 -23.74 18.39 11.85
C MET A 378 -22.40 18.01 12.47
N CYS A 379 -21.38 18.82 12.23
CA CYS A 379 -20.00 18.55 12.61
C CYS A 379 -19.61 19.15 13.98
N VAL A 380 -20.58 19.48 14.84
CA VAL A 380 -20.35 20.08 16.18
C VAL A 380 -19.61 19.18 17.17
N ARG A 381 -19.54 17.86 16.90
CA ARG A 381 -18.78 16.89 17.69
C ARG A 381 -17.46 16.46 17.03
N CYS A 382 -17.11 17.04 15.89
CA CYS A 382 -15.88 16.72 15.18
C CYS A 382 -14.65 17.27 15.90
N LYS A 383 -13.49 16.66 15.66
CA LYS A 383 -12.19 17.25 16.03
C LYS A 383 -11.71 18.23 14.96
N LYS A 384 -12.03 17.95 13.69
CA LYS A 384 -11.53 18.74 12.57
C LYS A 384 -12.46 18.75 11.37
N ILE A 385 -12.63 19.94 10.80
CA ILE A 385 -13.31 20.14 9.53
C ILE A 385 -12.33 20.81 8.56
N LYS A 386 -12.29 20.32 7.33
CA LYS A 386 -11.52 20.95 6.25
C LYS A 386 -12.40 21.12 5.02
N VAL A 387 -12.59 22.36 4.59
CA VAL A 387 -13.24 22.69 3.31
C VAL A 387 -12.17 23.14 2.33
N SER A 388 -12.21 22.63 1.10
CA SER A 388 -11.24 22.95 0.06
C SER A 388 -11.95 23.39 -1.20
N ASN A 389 -11.61 24.57 -1.73
CA ASN A 389 -12.15 25.09 -2.98
C ASN A 389 -11.03 25.34 -3.98
N VAL A 390 -11.37 25.35 -5.28
CA VAL A 390 -10.45 25.77 -6.33
C VAL A 390 -10.18 27.26 -6.20
N ILE A 391 -11.24 28.07 -6.10
CA ILE A 391 -11.18 29.53 -5.97
C ILE A 391 -11.75 29.95 -4.61
N TYR A 392 -11.27 31.08 -4.08
CA TYR A 392 -11.83 31.69 -2.87
C TYR A 392 -13.34 31.96 -3.03
N PHE A 393 -14.12 31.60 -2.01
CA PHE A 393 -15.55 31.92 -1.95
C PHE A 393 -15.93 32.57 -0.61
N GLU A 394 -16.35 33.82 -0.67
CA GLU A 394 -16.58 34.67 0.50
C GLU A 394 -17.63 34.11 1.46
N LYS A 395 -18.74 33.59 0.90
CA LYS A 395 -19.83 33.04 1.69
C LYS A 395 -19.36 31.84 2.52
N THR A 396 -18.57 30.94 1.94
CA THR A 396 -17.99 29.80 2.66
C THR A 396 -17.13 30.25 3.83
N VAL A 397 -16.29 31.28 3.64
CA VAL A 397 -15.45 31.81 4.72
C VAL A 397 -16.30 32.35 5.86
N LYS A 398 -17.34 33.14 5.56
CA LYS A 398 -18.27 33.66 6.58
C LYS A 398 -18.94 32.53 7.38
N THR A 399 -19.42 31.48 6.71
CA THR A 399 -20.02 30.32 7.38
C THR A 399 -19.02 29.60 8.28
N LEU A 400 -17.78 29.39 7.81
CA LEU A 400 -16.74 28.73 8.59
C LEU A 400 -16.24 29.58 9.76
N LEU A 401 -16.15 30.90 9.60
CA LEU A 401 -15.80 31.84 10.67
C LEU A 401 -16.81 31.75 11.81
N LYS A 402 -18.10 31.93 11.48
CA LYS A 402 -19.19 31.84 12.45
C LYS A 402 -19.16 30.50 13.20
N PHE A 403 -18.99 29.40 12.47
CA PHE A 403 -18.91 28.08 13.09
C PHE A 403 -17.68 27.92 14.01
N ALA A 404 -16.52 28.43 13.58
CA ALA A 404 -15.30 28.36 14.38
C ALA A 404 -15.40 29.17 15.67
N GLU A 405 -16.04 30.34 15.63
CA GLU A 405 -16.33 31.18 16.80
C GLU A 405 -17.25 30.48 17.80
N GLU A 406 -18.31 29.83 17.30
CA GLU A 406 -19.26 29.06 18.10
C GLU A 406 -18.64 27.78 18.69
N ASN A 407 -17.62 27.19 18.04
CA ASN A 407 -17.07 25.88 18.38
C ASN A 407 -15.53 25.90 18.53
N LYS A 408 -15.04 26.58 19.58
CA LYS A 408 -13.60 26.81 19.84
C LYS A 408 -12.73 25.55 19.96
N ASN A 409 -13.33 24.41 20.30
CA ASN A 409 -12.65 23.12 20.44
C ASN A 409 -12.42 22.39 19.10
N ILE A 410 -13.02 22.87 18.00
CA ILE A 410 -12.95 22.22 16.68
C ILE A 410 -11.92 22.92 15.80
N SER A 411 -11.01 22.15 15.19
CA SER A 411 -10.06 22.68 14.22
C SER A 411 -10.73 22.88 12.87
N VAL A 412 -10.90 24.13 12.45
CA VAL A 412 -11.49 24.48 11.15
C VAL A 412 -10.37 24.83 10.17
N LYS A 413 -10.40 24.27 8.97
CA LYS A 413 -9.42 24.58 7.93
C LYS A 413 -10.11 24.92 6.62
N TYR A 414 -9.89 26.13 6.12
CA TYR A 414 -10.25 26.49 4.76
C TYR A 414 -9.02 26.44 3.86
N GLN A 415 -9.07 25.68 2.77
CA GLN A 415 -7.96 25.55 1.83
C GLN A 415 -8.38 25.99 0.42
N ILE A 416 -7.58 26.85 -0.18
CA ILE A 416 -7.90 27.46 -1.46
C ILE A 416 -6.75 27.18 -2.42
N GLN A 417 -7.03 26.75 -3.65
CA GLN A 417 -5.98 26.62 -4.65
C GLN A 417 -5.56 27.97 -5.22
N ARG A 418 -6.50 28.83 -5.58
CA ARG A 418 -6.25 30.17 -6.14
C ARG A 418 -7.00 31.25 -5.36
N PHE A 419 -6.28 32.20 -4.78
CA PHE A 419 -6.86 33.32 -4.04
C PHE A 419 -6.76 34.61 -4.85
N ILE A 420 -7.93 35.21 -5.11
CA ILE A 420 -8.03 36.52 -5.76
C ILE A 420 -8.18 37.56 -4.64
N ILE A 421 -7.17 38.42 -4.51
CA ILE A 421 -7.14 39.47 -3.49
C ILE A 421 -8.14 40.57 -3.89
N THR A 422 -9.09 40.85 -3.00
CA THR A 422 -9.94 42.03 -3.03
C THR A 422 -10.00 42.63 -1.63
N PHE A 423 -10.31 43.92 -1.50
CA PHE A 423 -10.39 44.58 -0.19
C PHE A 423 -11.40 43.91 0.76
N GLY A 424 -12.58 43.54 0.24
CA GLY A 424 -13.60 42.83 1.03
C GLY A 424 -13.12 41.47 1.55
N ASN A 425 -12.39 40.72 0.73
CA ASN A 425 -11.84 39.42 1.14
C ASN A 425 -10.79 39.59 2.24
N LEU A 426 -9.98 40.65 2.18
CA LEU A 426 -8.92 40.88 3.16
C LEU A 426 -9.47 41.24 4.54
N ILE A 427 -10.55 42.03 4.62
CA ILE A 427 -11.22 42.37 5.88
C ILE A 427 -11.68 41.10 6.61
N LEU A 428 -12.33 40.19 5.90
CA LEU A 428 -12.84 38.94 6.49
C LEU A 428 -11.73 38.03 7.05
N LEU A 429 -10.50 38.15 6.54
CA LEU A 429 -9.37 37.34 6.98
C LEU A 429 -8.59 37.98 8.14
N GLN A 430 -8.92 39.21 8.56
CA GLN A 430 -8.29 39.83 9.73
C GLN A 430 -8.75 39.18 11.04
N ASP A 431 -10.03 38.82 11.12
CA ASP A 431 -10.68 38.38 12.35
C ASP A 431 -10.85 36.85 12.41
N ILE A 432 -9.82 36.08 12.01
CA ILE A 432 -9.88 34.62 12.05
C ILE A 432 -9.62 34.14 13.49
N PRO A 433 -10.50 33.31 14.07
CA PRO A 433 -10.31 32.75 15.41
C PRO A 433 -9.17 31.72 15.44
N GLU A 434 -8.55 31.51 16.60
CA GLU A 434 -7.33 30.67 16.75
C GLU A 434 -7.51 29.21 16.29
N ASN A 435 -8.72 28.68 16.38
CA ASN A 435 -9.06 27.32 15.97
C ASN A 435 -9.31 27.18 14.45
N MET A 436 -9.31 28.29 13.71
CA MET A 436 -9.47 28.32 12.26
C MET A 436 -8.15 28.66 11.54
N ILE A 437 -7.85 27.94 10.46
CA ILE A 437 -6.69 28.20 9.61
C ILE A 437 -7.13 28.32 8.15
N VAL A 438 -6.81 29.46 7.54
CA VAL A 438 -6.89 29.63 6.09
C VAL A 438 -5.56 29.25 5.46
N VAL A 439 -5.60 28.45 4.39
CA VAL A 439 -4.42 28.03 3.64
C VAL A 439 -4.60 28.40 2.18
N VAL A 440 -3.69 29.22 1.69
CA VAL A 440 -3.70 29.69 0.30
C VAL A 440 -2.63 28.97 -0.50
N GLY A 441 -3.03 28.43 -1.65
CA GLY A 441 -2.17 27.71 -2.59
C GLY A 441 -1.40 28.64 -3.52
N GLN A 442 -2.10 29.48 -4.29
CA GLN A 442 -1.54 30.42 -5.25
C GLN A 442 -2.19 31.80 -5.10
N VAL A 443 -1.37 32.84 -5.22
CA VAL A 443 -1.78 34.26 -5.17
C VAL A 443 -1.07 35.01 -6.28
N ASN A 444 -1.72 36.02 -6.86
CA ASN A 444 -1.04 36.90 -7.82
C ASN A 444 -0.01 37.77 -7.09
N PHE A 445 1.25 37.61 -7.50
CA PHE A 445 2.43 38.27 -6.97
C PHE A 445 2.36 39.80 -7.02
N GLU A 446 1.87 40.35 -8.13
CA GLU A 446 1.84 41.80 -8.36
C GLU A 446 0.96 42.51 -7.33
N ILE A 447 -0.12 41.87 -6.89
CA ILE A 447 -1.08 42.45 -5.94
C ILE A 447 -0.56 42.35 -4.50
N LEU A 448 0.17 41.27 -4.15
CA LEU A 448 0.74 41.06 -2.82
C LEU A 448 1.76 42.12 -2.40
N ALA A 449 2.48 42.71 -3.37
CA ALA A 449 3.48 43.73 -3.09
C ALA A 449 2.88 45.05 -2.58
N TYR A 450 1.61 45.33 -2.90
CA TYR A 450 0.91 46.59 -2.59
C TYR A 450 -0.17 46.44 -1.50
N ILE A 451 -0.17 45.32 -0.77
CA ILE A 451 -1.11 45.13 0.34
C ILE A 451 -0.80 46.13 1.46
N ARG A 452 -1.84 46.84 1.91
CA ARG A 452 -1.76 47.76 3.05
C ARG A 452 -1.33 47.04 4.32
N LEU A 453 -0.62 47.75 5.21
CA LEU A 453 -0.11 47.21 6.48
C LEU A 453 -1.20 46.54 7.34
N GLU A 454 -2.43 47.05 7.29
CA GLU A 454 -3.58 46.50 8.02
C GLU A 454 -3.90 45.04 7.63
N PHE A 455 -3.55 44.57 6.43
CA PHE A 455 -3.84 43.21 5.96
C PHE A 455 -2.61 42.29 5.93
N ILE A 456 -1.58 42.59 6.72
CA ILE A 456 -0.33 41.81 6.73
C ILE A 456 -0.54 40.36 7.18
N CYS A 457 -1.63 40.07 7.91
CA CYS A 457 -2.00 38.71 8.34
C CYS A 457 -2.15 37.73 7.16
N ILE A 458 -2.46 38.20 5.95
CA ILE A 458 -2.59 37.33 4.78
C ILE A 458 -1.34 36.51 4.48
N TYR A 459 -0.16 37.07 4.78
CA TYR A 459 1.11 36.39 4.55
C TYR A 459 1.28 35.15 5.44
N ASP A 460 0.60 35.10 6.59
CA ASP A 460 0.63 33.95 7.50
C ASP A 460 -0.19 32.75 6.98
N PHE A 461 -1.13 32.98 6.07
CA PHE A 461 -1.96 31.94 5.44
C PHE A 461 -1.29 31.26 4.24
N ILE A 462 -0.23 31.88 3.69
CA ILE A 462 0.46 31.38 2.51
C ILE A 462 1.44 30.26 2.91
N LYS A 463 1.13 29.02 2.51
CA LYS A 463 2.01 27.86 2.77
C LYS A 463 2.83 27.43 1.56
N ASN A 464 2.32 27.72 0.36
CA ASN A 464 2.96 27.37 -0.89
C ASN A 464 3.21 28.66 -1.66
N ILE A 465 4.43 28.83 -2.16
CA ILE A 465 4.79 29.96 -2.99
C ILE A 465 5.42 29.43 -4.27
N GLU A 466 4.94 29.91 -5.40
CA GLU A 466 5.59 29.77 -6.70
C GLU A 466 6.09 31.14 -7.16
N ILE A 467 7.39 31.24 -7.41
CA ILE A 467 8.05 32.45 -7.90
C ILE A 467 8.54 32.19 -9.30
N THR A 468 8.06 33.01 -10.23
CA THR A 468 8.47 32.98 -11.63
C THR A 468 9.34 34.19 -11.95
N PHE A 469 10.61 33.96 -12.29
CA PHE A 469 11.59 35.03 -12.54
C PHE A 469 11.39 35.65 -13.93
N ARG A 470 10.58 36.71 -14.03
CA ARG A 470 10.38 37.49 -15.28
C ARG A 470 11.31 38.70 -15.42
N LYS A 471 11.61 39.41 -14.33
CA LYS A 471 12.60 40.50 -14.18
C LYS A 471 12.51 41.23 -12.82
N ASP A 472 11.41 41.05 -12.07
CA ASP A 472 11.18 41.78 -10.81
C ASP A 472 11.89 41.22 -9.57
N LYS A 473 12.27 42.13 -8.66
CA LYS A 473 12.94 41.84 -7.37
C LYS A 473 11.96 41.61 -6.20
N ALA A 474 10.67 41.90 -6.36
CA ALA A 474 9.72 41.95 -5.26
C ALA A 474 9.48 40.60 -4.52
N TRP A 475 10.01 39.49 -5.06
CA TRP A 475 9.86 38.15 -4.47
C TRP A 475 10.70 37.97 -3.21
N GLN A 476 11.77 38.75 -3.06
CA GLN A 476 12.61 38.73 -1.86
C GLN A 476 11.82 39.22 -0.65
N GLU A 477 11.08 40.32 -0.81
CA GLU A 477 10.20 40.86 0.24
C GLU A 477 9.07 39.91 0.58
N LEU A 478 8.50 39.21 -0.40
CA LEU A 478 7.44 38.25 -0.17
C LEU A 478 7.89 37.08 0.71
N ILE A 479 9.05 36.49 0.43
CA ILE A 479 9.62 35.41 1.26
C ILE A 479 9.86 35.90 2.69
N LEU A 480 10.33 37.13 2.87
CA LEU A 480 10.54 37.71 4.20
C LEU A 480 9.21 37.93 4.96
N LYS A 481 8.14 38.31 4.24
CA LYS A 481 6.83 38.57 4.84
C LYS A 481 6.07 37.28 5.17
N CYS A 482 6.21 36.23 4.37
CA CYS A 482 5.49 34.96 4.55
C CYS A 482 6.24 34.00 5.50
N LYS A 483 5.90 34.01 6.79
CA LYS A 483 6.62 33.22 7.82
C LYS A 483 6.27 31.72 7.84
N ASN A 484 5.12 31.35 7.29
CA ASN A 484 4.56 29.99 7.37
C ASN A 484 4.72 29.16 6.10
N VAL A 485 5.61 29.58 5.20
CA VAL A 485 5.88 28.90 3.93
C VAL A 485 6.48 27.52 4.21
N LYS A 486 5.79 26.48 3.74
CA LYS A 486 6.23 25.08 3.77
C LYS A 486 6.82 24.64 2.45
N SER A 487 6.33 25.18 1.32
CA SER A 487 6.78 24.78 -0.01
C SER A 487 7.10 26.00 -0.87
N LEU A 488 8.27 25.99 -1.47
CA LEU A 488 8.74 27.06 -2.35
C LEU A 488 9.18 26.49 -3.70
N PHE A 489 8.57 26.99 -4.76
CA PHE A 489 8.89 26.66 -6.15
C PHE A 489 9.52 27.88 -6.80
N LEU A 490 10.76 27.76 -7.24
CA LEU A 490 11.52 28.80 -7.90
C LEU A 490 11.66 28.42 -9.38
N ILE A 491 11.07 29.21 -10.26
CA ILE A 491 10.92 28.89 -11.68
C ILE A 491 11.47 30.04 -12.52
N SER A 492 12.32 29.72 -13.48
CA SER A 492 12.68 30.66 -14.54
C SER A 492 11.85 30.38 -15.79
N GLU A 493 11.31 31.43 -16.40
CA GLU A 493 10.63 31.32 -17.70
C GLU A 493 11.57 31.08 -18.87
N ASP A 494 12.85 31.38 -18.69
CA ASP A 494 13.85 31.00 -19.66
C ASP A 494 14.00 29.48 -19.69
N MET A 495 13.27 28.84 -20.60
CA MET A 495 13.29 27.40 -20.86
C MET A 495 14.69 26.89 -21.27
N LYS A 496 15.63 27.76 -21.64
CA LYS A 496 17.03 27.38 -21.92
C LYS A 496 17.90 27.33 -20.66
N CYS A 497 17.34 27.65 -19.50
CA CYS A 497 18.01 27.65 -18.20
C CYS A 497 19.28 28.54 -18.21
N ASN A 498 19.15 29.83 -18.56
CA ASN A 498 20.25 30.80 -18.45
C ASN A 498 20.14 31.69 -17.21
N PHE A 499 19.01 31.65 -16.49
CA PHE A 499 18.84 32.42 -15.27
C PHE A 499 19.77 31.94 -14.15
N LYS A 500 20.66 32.84 -13.69
CA LYS A 500 21.59 32.56 -12.60
C LYS A 500 21.02 33.04 -11.26
N PHE A 501 20.79 32.10 -10.35
CA PHE A 501 20.40 32.42 -8.99
C PHE A 501 21.60 33.03 -8.25
N LYS A 502 21.41 34.21 -7.63
CA LYS A 502 22.50 34.94 -6.98
C LYS A 502 22.73 34.40 -5.57
N ALA A 503 23.98 34.20 -5.17
CA ALA A 503 24.33 33.69 -3.83
C ALA A 503 23.72 34.51 -2.69
N LYS A 504 23.71 35.85 -2.82
CA LYS A 504 23.11 36.77 -1.84
C LYS A 504 21.62 36.52 -1.56
N TRP A 505 20.92 35.78 -2.43
CA TRP A 505 19.51 35.49 -2.25
C TRP A 505 19.23 34.33 -1.30
N ILE A 506 20.26 33.57 -0.93
CA ILE A 506 20.15 32.44 0.01
C ILE A 506 19.68 32.93 1.39
N GLN A 507 20.09 34.12 1.82
CA GLN A 507 19.68 34.73 3.10
C GLN A 507 18.15 34.82 3.26
N TYR A 508 17.40 34.97 2.16
CA TYR A 508 15.94 35.01 2.21
C TYR A 508 15.35 33.62 2.50
N LEU A 509 15.99 32.57 2.00
CA LEU A 509 15.60 31.18 2.27
C LEU A 509 15.95 30.79 3.72
N GLU A 510 17.09 31.26 4.23
CA GLU A 510 17.53 31.04 5.62
C GLU A 510 16.53 31.60 6.64
N ASN A 511 15.82 32.68 6.30
CA ASN A 511 14.79 33.25 7.16
C ASN A 511 13.48 32.44 7.20
N SER A 512 13.29 31.48 6.28
CA SER A 512 12.08 30.67 6.19
C SER A 512 12.18 29.39 7.04
N LYS A 513 12.00 29.52 8.37
CA LYS A 513 12.18 28.41 9.33
C LYS A 513 11.29 27.18 9.11
N ASN A 514 10.13 27.37 8.46
CA ASN A 514 9.14 26.31 8.22
C ASN A 514 9.25 25.65 6.84
N LEU A 515 10.27 26.01 6.05
CA LEU A 515 10.40 25.54 4.68
C LEU A 515 10.81 24.06 4.65
N GLU A 516 9.87 23.20 4.24
CA GLU A 516 10.03 21.74 4.15
C GLU A 516 10.38 21.30 2.72
N ILE A 517 9.86 22.00 1.71
CA ILE A 517 9.98 21.62 0.29
C ILE A 517 10.55 22.78 -0.51
N LEU A 518 11.64 22.53 -1.23
CA LEU A 518 12.27 23.50 -2.11
C LEU A 518 12.47 22.92 -3.50
N VAL A 519 11.94 23.58 -4.51
CA VAL A 519 12.00 23.12 -5.90
C VAL A 519 12.58 24.21 -6.80
N PHE A 520 13.52 23.83 -7.65
CA PHE A 520 14.11 24.70 -8.66
C PHE A 520 13.75 24.20 -10.06
N LYS A 521 13.33 25.10 -10.95
CA LYS A 521 13.05 24.80 -12.36
C LYS A 521 13.72 25.80 -13.29
N ASN A 522 14.50 25.30 -14.25
CA ASN A 522 15.20 26.09 -15.28
C ASN A 522 16.20 27.12 -14.72
N ILE A 523 16.86 26.81 -13.60
CA ILE A 523 17.76 27.74 -12.89
C ILE A 523 19.20 27.23 -12.88
N ILE A 524 20.16 28.15 -12.94
CA ILE A 524 21.57 27.89 -12.65
C ILE A 524 21.85 28.22 -11.18
N LEU A 525 22.26 27.22 -10.40
CA LEU A 525 22.50 27.38 -8.96
C LEU A 525 23.93 27.81 -8.63
N PRO A 526 24.12 28.68 -7.61
CA PRO A 526 25.43 29.01 -7.07
C PRO A 526 25.93 27.90 -6.12
N LYS A 527 27.24 27.85 -5.84
CA LYS A 527 27.84 26.81 -4.97
C LYS A 527 27.32 26.88 -3.54
N GLU A 528 27.06 28.09 -3.07
CA GLU A 528 26.55 28.43 -1.75
C GLU A 528 25.19 27.76 -1.50
N MET A 529 24.38 27.53 -2.54
CA MET A 529 23.10 26.85 -2.41
C MET A 529 23.25 25.40 -1.93
N LEU A 530 24.32 24.71 -2.35
CA LEU A 530 24.60 23.34 -1.89
C LEU A 530 24.92 23.32 -0.40
N ASN A 531 25.63 24.33 0.10
CA ASN A 531 25.91 24.45 1.54
C ASN A 531 24.62 24.73 2.32
N PHE A 532 23.77 25.65 1.84
CA PHE A 532 22.47 25.92 2.45
C PHE A 532 21.60 24.66 2.56
N ILE A 533 21.49 23.88 1.47
CA ILE A 533 20.71 22.63 1.46
C ILE A 533 21.27 21.64 2.49
N LEU A 534 22.60 21.46 2.53
CA LEU A 534 23.23 20.55 3.48
C LEU A 534 22.98 20.95 4.94
N ASN A 535 23.00 22.25 5.23
CA ASN A 535 22.87 22.77 6.59
C ASN A 535 21.43 22.97 7.07
N SER A 536 20.44 22.85 6.17
CA SER A 536 19.05 23.12 6.54
C SER A 536 18.52 22.09 7.54
N ASN A 537 17.89 22.60 8.61
CA ASN A 537 17.20 21.80 9.63
C ASN A 537 15.68 21.67 9.40
N SER A 538 15.14 22.33 8.37
CA SER A 538 13.72 22.30 8.05
C SER A 538 13.41 21.54 6.77
N LEU A 539 14.33 21.53 5.79
CA LEU A 539 14.11 20.91 4.50
C LEU A 539 13.98 19.39 4.62
N VAL A 540 12.87 18.88 4.10
CA VAL A 540 12.55 17.46 3.96
C VAL A 540 12.79 16.99 2.52
N TYR A 541 12.47 17.83 1.54
CA TYR A 541 12.63 17.51 0.12
C TYR A 541 13.23 18.65 -0.69
N VAL A 542 14.15 18.30 -1.58
CA VAL A 542 14.70 19.23 -2.57
C VAL A 542 14.59 18.62 -3.97
N GLY A 543 13.98 19.37 -4.89
CA GLY A 543 13.76 18.97 -6.28
C GLY A 543 14.44 19.89 -7.28
N PHE A 544 15.01 19.31 -8.33
CA PHE A 544 15.68 20.01 -9.42
C PHE A 544 15.11 19.58 -10.76
N PHE A 545 14.53 20.53 -11.48
CA PHE A 545 13.93 20.35 -12.79
C PHE A 545 14.71 21.17 -13.81
N GLU A 546 15.34 20.51 -14.78
CA GLU A 546 16.16 21.15 -15.82
C GLU A 546 17.15 22.19 -15.26
N THR A 547 17.73 21.91 -14.09
CA THR A 547 18.58 22.85 -13.34
C THR A 547 20.05 22.63 -13.69
N LYS A 548 20.85 23.70 -13.75
CA LYS A 548 22.31 23.60 -13.95
C LYS A 548 23.05 23.80 -12.62
N PHE A 549 24.01 22.92 -12.36
CA PHE A 549 24.85 22.95 -11.16
C PHE A 549 26.22 23.57 -11.43
N PRO A 550 26.89 24.09 -10.38
CA PRO A 550 28.30 24.44 -10.48
C PRO A 550 29.17 23.23 -10.84
N GLN A 551 30.31 23.49 -11.48
CA GLN A 551 31.23 22.43 -11.94
C GLN A 551 31.73 21.51 -10.81
N SER A 552 31.73 21.96 -9.54
CA SER A 552 32.13 21.16 -8.39
C SER A 552 31.07 21.19 -7.28
N PHE A 553 30.75 20.03 -6.71
CA PHE A 553 30.01 19.89 -5.46
C PHE A 553 31.01 19.98 -4.30
N THR A 554 31.66 21.13 -4.17
CA THR A 554 32.60 21.38 -3.07
C THR A 554 31.84 21.92 -1.87
N ILE A 555 31.87 21.18 -0.78
CA ILE A 555 31.32 21.58 0.51
C ILE A 555 32.34 22.49 1.18
N HIS A 556 31.87 23.59 1.76
CA HIS A 556 32.75 24.47 2.52
C HIS A 556 33.26 23.74 3.78
N PRO A 557 34.55 23.84 4.17
CA PRO A 557 35.11 23.10 5.31
C PRO A 557 34.35 23.28 6.63
N LYS A 558 33.74 24.45 6.84
CA LYS A 558 32.86 24.75 8.00
C LYS A 558 31.61 23.86 8.09
N PHE A 559 31.20 23.20 7.01
CA PHE A 559 29.98 22.39 6.92
C PHE A 559 30.31 20.89 6.82
N ASN A 560 31.13 20.40 7.75
CA ASN A 560 31.51 18.99 7.84
C ASN A 560 30.58 18.19 8.77
N HIS A 561 29.28 18.21 8.50
CA HIS A 561 28.30 17.40 9.22
C HIS A 561 27.40 16.62 8.26
N ASN A 562 26.65 15.66 8.81
CA ASN A 562 25.63 14.94 8.07
C ASN A 562 24.26 15.59 8.34
N ASN A 563 23.44 15.68 7.30
CA ASN A 563 22.06 16.15 7.42
C ASN A 563 21.14 14.96 7.73
N THR A 564 20.23 15.15 8.69
CA THR A 564 19.27 14.13 9.15
C THR A 564 17.82 14.46 8.77
N HIS A 565 17.55 15.63 8.17
CA HIS A 565 16.19 16.11 7.90
C HIS A 565 15.72 15.77 6.49
N ILE A 566 16.62 15.86 5.50
CA ILE A 566 16.30 15.58 4.11
C ILE A 566 16.02 14.09 3.92
N ARG A 567 14.80 13.79 3.49
CA ARG A 567 14.31 12.44 3.19
C ARG A 567 14.17 12.18 1.70
N GLY A 568 14.07 13.23 0.87
CA GLY A 568 13.95 13.10 -0.58
C GLY A 568 14.81 14.09 -1.37
N PHE A 569 15.41 13.59 -2.45
CA PHE A 569 16.27 14.39 -3.33
C PHE A 569 16.04 13.99 -4.79
N GLY A 570 15.51 14.91 -5.61
CA GLY A 570 15.03 14.60 -6.96
C GLY A 570 15.71 15.41 -8.05
N PHE A 571 16.20 14.73 -9.10
CA PHE A 571 16.76 15.36 -10.30
C PHE A 571 15.97 14.95 -11.55
N SER A 572 14.85 15.62 -11.79
CA SER A 572 13.96 15.34 -12.93
C SER A 572 14.41 16.14 -14.15
N ASN A 573 14.74 15.48 -15.26
CA ASN A 573 15.27 16.12 -16.49
C ASN A 573 16.53 16.98 -16.29
N THR A 574 17.12 16.96 -15.09
CA THR A 574 18.34 17.69 -14.76
C THR A 574 19.55 16.83 -15.09
N LYS A 575 20.40 17.31 -15.99
CA LYS A 575 21.59 16.57 -16.47
C LYS A 575 22.68 16.50 -15.40
N ILE A 576 22.97 15.31 -14.87
CA ILE A 576 24.00 15.08 -13.86
C ILE A 576 25.22 14.38 -14.46
N VAL A 577 26.41 14.88 -14.14
CA VAL A 577 27.67 14.16 -14.35
C VAL A 577 28.07 13.46 -13.05
N LEU A 578 28.09 12.13 -13.07
CA LEU A 578 28.45 11.30 -11.93
C LEU A 578 29.95 11.41 -11.63
N LYS A 579 30.29 11.85 -10.41
CA LYS A 579 31.67 12.06 -9.95
C LYS A 579 31.74 11.93 -8.42
N ASN A 580 32.92 11.66 -7.87
CA ASN A 580 33.12 11.47 -6.42
C ASN A 580 32.58 12.63 -5.57
N SER A 581 32.75 13.89 -5.98
CA SER A 581 32.25 15.03 -5.18
C SER A 581 30.73 15.08 -5.09
N PHE A 582 30.01 14.63 -6.12
CA PHE A 582 28.55 14.54 -6.10
C PHE A 582 28.08 13.39 -5.20
N LEU A 583 28.67 12.20 -5.34
CA LEU A 583 28.32 11.03 -4.53
C LEU A 583 28.58 11.26 -3.04
N ARG A 584 29.74 11.84 -2.70
CA ARG A 584 30.08 12.23 -1.33
C ARG A 584 29.13 13.29 -0.77
N TYR A 585 28.63 14.20 -1.61
CA TYR A 585 27.65 15.20 -1.19
C TYR A 585 26.32 14.54 -0.83
N ILE A 586 25.77 13.67 -1.71
CA ILE A 586 24.50 12.98 -1.42
C ILE A 586 24.62 12.04 -0.22
N ALA A 587 25.76 11.38 -0.04
CA ALA A 587 26.00 10.50 1.11
C ALA A 587 25.96 11.22 2.47
N ARG A 588 25.98 12.56 2.51
CA ARG A 588 25.79 13.34 3.75
C ARG A 588 24.34 13.36 4.23
N PHE A 589 23.36 13.01 3.40
CA PHE A 589 21.95 12.94 3.78
C PHE A 589 21.65 11.58 4.42
N SER A 590 21.90 11.47 5.73
CA SER A 590 21.80 10.21 6.49
C SER A 590 20.42 9.53 6.45
N ASN A 591 19.34 10.33 6.39
CA ASN A 591 17.95 9.86 6.36
C ASN A 591 17.30 9.88 4.97
N LEU A 592 18.10 9.98 3.91
CA LEU A 592 17.60 9.98 2.53
C LEU A 592 16.94 8.63 2.19
N LYS A 593 15.64 8.66 1.91
CA LYS A 593 14.83 7.49 1.54
C LYS A 593 14.48 7.47 0.05
N PHE A 594 14.39 8.64 -0.59
CA PHE A 594 13.91 8.81 -1.96
C PHE A 594 14.93 9.56 -2.83
N LEU A 595 15.40 8.93 -3.90
CA LEU A 595 16.39 9.50 -4.80
C LEU A 595 16.01 9.31 -6.27
N LYS A 596 16.02 10.40 -7.05
CA LYS A 596 15.93 10.35 -8.52
C LYS A 596 17.17 10.93 -9.17
N LEU A 597 17.76 10.23 -10.12
CA LEU A 597 18.95 10.66 -10.85
C LEU A 597 18.71 10.63 -12.35
N ASN A 598 19.15 11.67 -13.06
CA ASN A 598 19.23 11.70 -14.51
C ASN A 598 20.68 11.93 -14.94
N ILE A 599 21.38 10.85 -15.27
CA ILE A 599 22.81 10.77 -15.48
C ILE A 599 23.13 10.91 -16.96
N THR A 600 23.93 11.92 -17.29
CA THR A 600 24.36 12.14 -18.68
C THR A 600 25.79 11.74 -18.95
N ARG A 601 26.62 11.51 -17.92
CA ARG A 601 28.01 11.02 -18.10
C ARG A 601 28.58 10.54 -16.75
N ILE A 602 29.50 9.58 -16.79
CA ILE A 602 30.36 9.23 -15.65
C ILE A 602 31.73 9.88 -15.86
N LYS A 603 32.30 10.52 -14.84
CA LYS A 603 33.61 11.18 -14.99
C LYS A 603 34.73 10.15 -14.96
N GLU A 604 35.67 10.20 -15.92
CA GLU A 604 36.80 9.26 -15.99
C GLU A 604 37.59 9.08 -14.68
N THR A 605 37.77 10.15 -13.92
CA THR A 605 38.46 10.09 -12.61
C THR A 605 37.72 9.20 -11.61
N LEU A 606 36.38 9.19 -11.64
CA LEU A 606 35.56 8.29 -10.84
C LEU A 606 35.78 6.84 -11.29
N LEU A 607 35.85 6.58 -12.60
CA LEU A 607 36.12 5.24 -13.15
C LEU A 607 37.50 4.70 -12.70
N LYS A 608 38.53 5.54 -12.80
CA LYS A 608 39.91 5.19 -12.38
C LYS A 608 39.98 4.86 -10.89
N ASN A 609 39.32 5.65 -10.05
CA ASN A 609 39.26 5.41 -8.60
C ASN A 609 38.43 4.15 -8.29
N TYR A 610 37.31 3.95 -8.98
CA TYR A 610 36.46 2.78 -8.78
C TYR A 610 37.23 1.47 -9.00
N LYS A 611 38.01 1.39 -10.09
CA LYS A 611 38.85 0.23 -10.42
C LYS A 611 40.06 0.03 -9.48
N LYS A 612 40.57 1.10 -8.86
CA LYS A 612 41.68 1.02 -7.89
C LYS A 612 41.19 0.61 -6.50
N GLU A 613 40.05 1.17 -6.07
CA GLU A 613 39.46 0.94 -4.74
C GLU A 613 38.71 -0.40 -4.63
N SER A 614 38.31 -1.04 -5.74
CA SER A 614 37.75 -2.42 -5.68
C SER A 614 38.73 -3.43 -5.08
N ASN A 615 40.03 -3.11 -5.07
CA ASN A 615 41.07 -3.93 -4.46
C ASN A 615 41.41 -3.52 -3.01
N ALA A 616 40.77 -2.48 -2.47
CA ALA A 616 41.01 -1.96 -1.13
C ALA A 616 39.67 -1.68 -0.43
N SER A 617 39.13 -2.69 0.24
CA SER A 617 37.90 -2.61 1.01
C SER A 617 38.07 -1.69 2.24
N ASN A 618 37.73 -0.40 2.14
CA ASN A 618 37.58 0.47 3.33
C ASN A 618 36.74 1.72 3.02
N PHE A 619 35.41 1.60 3.07
CA PHE A 619 34.53 2.73 3.41
C PHE A 619 33.83 2.36 4.73
N GLN A 620 34.35 2.88 5.85
CA GLN A 620 33.86 2.61 7.22
C GLN A 620 32.64 3.46 7.63
N THR A 621 32.02 4.21 6.72
CA THR A 621 30.84 5.03 7.05
C THR A 621 29.56 4.21 6.95
N PRO A 622 28.60 4.34 7.89
CA PRO A 622 27.30 3.73 7.75
C PRO A 622 26.64 4.23 6.47
N LYS A 623 26.22 3.29 5.62
CA LYS A 623 25.59 3.60 4.33
C LYS A 623 24.17 4.13 4.53
N VAL A 624 23.77 5.02 3.66
CA VAL A 624 22.43 5.64 3.69
C VAL A 624 21.36 4.61 3.29
N LEU A 625 20.24 4.58 4.03
CA LEU A 625 19.17 3.59 3.87
C LEU A 625 18.12 4.03 2.84
N LEU A 626 18.39 3.80 1.56
CA LEU A 626 17.52 4.19 0.46
C LEU A 626 16.37 3.19 0.27
N LYS A 627 15.14 3.69 0.04
CA LYS A 627 13.95 2.88 -0.23
C LYS A 627 13.43 3.00 -1.66
N TYR A 628 13.47 4.20 -2.23
CA TYR A 628 13.06 4.48 -3.61
C TYR A 628 14.24 5.01 -4.40
N LEU A 629 14.55 4.36 -5.52
CA LEU A 629 15.63 4.74 -6.43
C LEU A 629 15.13 4.78 -7.87
N GLU A 630 15.28 5.94 -8.51
CA GLU A 630 15.05 6.13 -9.95
C GLU A 630 16.33 6.59 -10.63
N ILE A 631 16.75 5.87 -11.67
CA ILE A 631 17.93 6.16 -12.48
C ILE A 631 17.49 6.27 -13.93
N LYS A 632 17.78 7.40 -14.56
CA LYS A 632 17.71 7.60 -16.00
C LYS A 632 19.09 7.87 -16.56
N ALA A 633 19.49 7.18 -17.61
CA ALA A 633 20.73 7.41 -18.33
C ALA A 633 20.50 7.17 -19.83
N SER A 634 20.58 8.24 -20.63
CA SER A 634 20.25 8.21 -22.06
C SER A 634 21.44 7.88 -22.97
N LEU A 635 22.60 7.51 -22.42
CA LEU A 635 23.78 7.23 -23.20
C LEU A 635 23.92 5.73 -23.45
N ASN A 636 24.18 5.35 -24.71
CA ASN A 636 25.05 4.21 -24.95
C ASN A 636 26.35 4.55 -24.22
N ILE A 637 26.72 3.78 -23.20
CA ILE A 637 28.00 3.89 -22.50
C ILE A 637 28.96 2.82 -23.08
N PRO A 638 29.22 2.74 -24.41
CA PRO A 638 29.93 1.60 -24.98
C PRO A 638 31.42 1.62 -24.60
N LYS A 639 31.96 2.78 -24.20
CA LYS A 639 33.39 2.94 -23.84
C LYS A 639 33.68 2.77 -22.34
N GLU A 640 32.67 2.79 -21.48
CA GLU A 640 32.85 2.83 -20.03
C GLU A 640 31.87 1.84 -19.36
N ARG A 641 32.07 0.53 -19.59
CA ARG A 641 31.30 -0.58 -18.99
C ARG A 641 31.40 -0.59 -17.46
N LEU A 642 30.74 0.33 -16.77
CA LEU A 642 30.66 0.38 -15.32
C LEU A 642 29.21 0.52 -14.89
N SER A 643 28.80 -0.40 -14.02
CA SER A 643 27.46 -0.47 -13.46
C SER A 643 27.16 0.77 -12.62
N ILE A 644 26.06 1.47 -12.92
CA ILE A 644 25.65 2.64 -12.12
C ILE A 644 25.23 2.18 -10.74
N LEU A 645 24.52 1.06 -10.64
CA LEU A 645 24.13 0.46 -9.37
C LEU A 645 25.34 0.06 -8.51
N SER A 646 26.42 -0.44 -9.11
CA SER A 646 27.64 -0.81 -8.38
C SER A 646 28.39 0.40 -7.83
N ILE A 647 28.38 1.51 -8.57
CA ILE A 647 28.90 2.78 -8.05
C ILE A 647 28.06 3.25 -6.86
N LEU A 648 26.73 3.18 -6.96
CA LEU A 648 25.82 3.63 -5.89
C LEU A 648 25.89 2.72 -4.66
N SER A 649 26.07 1.41 -4.82
CA SER A 649 26.13 0.45 -3.70
C SER A 649 27.29 0.68 -2.73
N ARG A 650 28.31 1.47 -3.14
CA ARG A 650 29.37 1.93 -2.23
C ARG A 650 28.90 2.98 -1.22
N TYR A 651 27.86 3.73 -1.55
CA TYR A 651 27.36 4.86 -0.75
C TYR A 651 26.00 4.57 -0.09
N PHE A 652 25.21 3.69 -0.69
CA PHE A 652 23.85 3.36 -0.26
C PHE A 652 23.71 1.89 0.11
N GLU A 653 22.88 1.61 1.11
CA GLU A 653 22.55 0.26 1.55
C GLU A 653 21.43 -0.31 0.66
N MET A 654 21.82 -0.95 -0.45
CA MET A 654 20.92 -1.34 -1.53
C MET A 654 19.80 -2.30 -1.08
N LYS A 655 20.03 -3.17 -0.09
CA LYS A 655 19.05 -4.18 0.37
C LYS A 655 17.72 -3.60 0.86
N PHE A 656 17.65 -2.31 1.19
CA PHE A 656 16.43 -1.65 1.67
C PHE A 656 15.58 -1.04 0.55
N ILE A 657 16.03 -1.11 -0.70
CA ILE A 657 15.27 -0.61 -1.85
C ILE A 657 14.01 -1.45 -2.02
N SER A 658 12.85 -0.80 -1.93
CA SER A 658 11.52 -1.37 -2.18
C SER A 658 10.97 -1.02 -3.56
N SER A 659 11.46 0.08 -4.15
CA SER A 659 11.06 0.52 -5.49
C SER A 659 12.29 0.92 -6.31
N LEU A 660 12.48 0.25 -7.45
CA LEU A 660 13.61 0.48 -8.35
C LEU A 660 13.11 0.79 -9.77
N ILE A 661 13.54 1.93 -10.31
CA ILE A 661 13.26 2.35 -11.69
C ILE A 661 14.58 2.57 -12.40
N ILE A 662 14.81 1.83 -13.47
CA ILE A 662 16.03 1.91 -14.27
C ILE A 662 15.63 2.22 -15.71
N GLN A 663 16.13 3.32 -16.27
CA GLN A 663 15.94 3.71 -17.67
C GLN A 663 17.31 3.94 -18.26
N VAL A 664 17.87 2.93 -18.91
CA VAL A 664 19.27 2.93 -19.35
C VAL A 664 19.38 2.50 -20.80
N TYR A 665 20.59 2.52 -21.36
CA TYR A 665 20.82 1.93 -22.68
C TYR A 665 20.79 0.40 -22.60
N ASP A 666 21.63 -0.17 -21.73
CA ASP A 666 21.76 -1.62 -21.49
C ASP A 666 21.98 -1.88 -19.99
N ILE A 667 21.71 -3.10 -19.52
CA ILE A 667 21.97 -3.55 -18.14
C ILE A 667 23.16 -4.52 -18.14
N LEU A 668 24.17 -4.22 -17.33
CA LEU A 668 25.38 -5.04 -17.23
C LEU A 668 25.18 -6.27 -16.34
N GLN A 669 26.02 -7.30 -16.50
CA GLN A 669 26.01 -8.50 -15.66
C GLN A 669 26.14 -8.20 -14.15
N GLU A 670 26.94 -7.21 -13.78
CA GLU A 670 27.03 -6.75 -12.39
C GLU A 670 25.73 -6.13 -11.87
N GLU A 671 24.95 -5.46 -12.74
CA GLU A 671 23.66 -4.86 -12.37
C GLU A 671 22.60 -5.94 -12.15
N TYR A 672 22.57 -6.99 -12.97
CA TYR A 672 21.69 -8.15 -12.73
C TYR A 672 21.95 -8.77 -11.36
N ARG A 673 23.23 -8.97 -10.99
CA ARG A 673 23.60 -9.49 -9.66
C ARG A 673 23.10 -8.59 -8.54
N ILE A 674 23.31 -7.27 -8.64
CA ILE A 674 22.84 -6.33 -7.62
C ILE A 674 21.32 -6.35 -7.50
N ILE A 675 20.59 -6.41 -8.63
CA ILE A 675 19.12 -6.48 -8.62
C ILE A 675 18.65 -7.78 -7.96
N ASN A 676 19.28 -8.91 -8.25
CA ASN A 676 18.99 -10.19 -7.61
C ASN A 676 19.22 -10.17 -6.09
N ASP A 677 20.12 -9.32 -5.58
CA ASP A 677 20.41 -9.20 -4.14
C ASP A 677 19.40 -8.30 -3.38
N LEU A 678 18.44 -7.67 -4.07
CA LEU A 678 17.46 -6.75 -3.47
C LEU A 678 16.32 -7.48 -2.76
N THR A 679 16.60 -8.08 -1.61
CA THR A 679 15.63 -8.88 -0.83
C THR A 679 14.36 -8.16 -0.33
N ASN A 680 14.24 -6.84 -0.50
CA ASN A 680 13.05 -6.05 -0.12
C ASN A 680 12.33 -5.41 -1.32
N LEU A 681 12.70 -5.75 -2.56
CA LEU A 681 12.09 -5.14 -3.73
C LEU A 681 10.61 -5.55 -3.88
N GLU A 682 9.75 -4.55 -4.02
CA GLU A 682 8.31 -4.72 -4.23
C GLU A 682 7.89 -4.24 -5.63
N ASN A 683 8.55 -3.19 -6.14
CA ASN A 683 8.26 -2.59 -7.45
C ASN A 683 9.53 -2.49 -8.31
N LEU A 684 9.45 -2.99 -9.54
CA LEU A 684 10.53 -2.93 -10.52
C LEU A 684 10.04 -2.33 -11.83
N TYR A 685 10.69 -1.27 -12.29
CA TYR A 685 10.52 -0.72 -13.64
C TYR A 685 11.86 -0.75 -14.37
N ILE A 686 11.90 -1.36 -15.55
CA ILE A 686 13.08 -1.39 -16.43
C ILE A 686 12.67 -0.86 -17.80
N HIS A 687 13.39 0.14 -18.28
CA HIS A 687 13.33 0.62 -19.66
C HIS A 687 14.71 0.60 -20.30
N LEU A 688 14.77 0.06 -21.52
CA LEU A 688 16.01 -0.12 -22.26
C LEU A 688 15.94 0.60 -23.60
N ASN A 689 16.97 1.39 -23.90
CA ASN A 689 17.07 2.12 -25.17
C ASN A 689 17.80 1.30 -26.27
N THR A 690 18.12 0.03 -26.02
CA THR A 690 18.74 -0.87 -27.02
C THR A 690 17.72 -1.75 -27.74
N LYS A 691 18.02 -2.08 -28.99
CA LYS A 691 17.36 -3.17 -29.73
C LYS A 691 17.85 -4.58 -29.37
N ILE A 692 18.65 -4.71 -28.32
CA ILE A 692 19.28 -5.99 -27.91
C ILE A 692 18.27 -6.77 -27.06
N ASN A 693 18.16 -8.06 -27.32
CA ASN A 693 17.36 -8.98 -26.50
C ASN A 693 18.01 -9.12 -25.14
N ILE A 694 17.22 -8.95 -24.09
CA ILE A 694 17.67 -9.16 -22.72
C ILE A 694 17.04 -10.45 -22.19
N PRO A 695 17.85 -11.41 -21.70
CA PRO A 695 17.34 -12.58 -21.00
C PRO A 695 16.79 -12.14 -19.64
N ILE A 696 15.50 -11.81 -19.60
CA ILE A 696 14.78 -11.36 -18.40
C ILE A 696 14.96 -12.34 -17.23
N LEU A 697 15.15 -13.64 -17.54
CA LEU A 697 15.46 -14.70 -16.56
C LEU A 697 16.63 -14.36 -15.63
N ASN A 698 17.65 -13.64 -16.13
CA ASN A 698 18.82 -13.26 -15.34
C ASN A 698 18.49 -12.25 -14.22
N ILE A 699 17.38 -11.50 -14.34
CA ILE A 699 16.92 -10.54 -13.32
C ILE A 699 16.21 -11.27 -12.16
N PHE A 700 15.78 -12.52 -12.37
CA PHE A 700 14.89 -13.25 -11.47
C PHE A 700 15.46 -14.61 -11.06
N GLU A 701 16.77 -14.67 -10.84
CA GLU A 701 17.43 -15.90 -10.37
C GLU A 701 17.19 -16.13 -8.85
N ASN A 702 17.10 -15.05 -8.07
CA ASN A 702 16.96 -15.15 -6.61
C ASN A 702 15.50 -15.26 -6.14
N ILE A 703 15.12 -16.43 -5.64
CA ILE A 703 13.76 -16.75 -5.17
C ILE A 703 13.30 -15.86 -4.01
N SER A 704 14.21 -15.45 -3.11
CA SER A 704 13.85 -14.62 -1.94
C SER A 704 13.33 -13.24 -2.34
N HIS A 705 13.93 -12.65 -3.37
CA HIS A 705 13.52 -11.40 -4.00
C HIS A 705 12.17 -11.54 -4.72
N ILE A 706 12.04 -12.59 -5.54
CA ILE A 706 10.82 -12.89 -6.32
C ILE A 706 9.58 -12.98 -5.43
N SER A 707 9.72 -13.49 -4.20
CA SER A 707 8.60 -13.65 -3.27
C SER A 707 7.96 -12.33 -2.81
N LYS A 708 8.66 -11.18 -2.88
CA LYS A 708 8.14 -9.87 -2.42
C LYS A 708 7.67 -8.94 -3.53
N ILE A 709 8.07 -9.20 -4.77
CA ILE A 709 7.68 -8.36 -5.90
C ILE A 709 6.16 -8.43 -6.10
N VAL A 710 5.55 -7.26 -6.29
CA VAL A 710 4.12 -7.09 -6.57
C VAL A 710 3.87 -6.44 -7.92
N ASN A 711 4.76 -5.55 -8.38
CA ASN A 711 4.62 -4.87 -9.67
C ASN A 711 5.92 -4.92 -10.47
N ILE A 712 5.83 -5.43 -11.69
CA ILE A 712 6.88 -5.40 -12.70
C ILE A 712 6.38 -4.62 -13.90
N THR A 713 7.20 -3.68 -14.37
CA THR A 713 7.00 -3.04 -15.66
C THR A 713 8.29 -3.12 -16.47
N LEU A 714 8.20 -3.72 -17.65
CA LEU A 714 9.30 -3.85 -18.59
C LEU A 714 8.95 -3.07 -19.85
N ASP A 715 9.88 -2.25 -20.30
CA ASP A 715 9.78 -1.39 -21.48
C ASP A 715 11.03 -1.64 -22.33
N ILE A 716 10.93 -2.63 -23.21
CA ILE A 716 12.06 -3.30 -23.85
C ILE A 716 11.80 -3.46 -25.33
N PHE A 717 12.84 -3.56 -26.16
CA PHE A 717 12.63 -3.69 -27.60
C PHE A 717 11.92 -5.00 -27.97
N LYS A 718 12.42 -6.13 -27.46
CA LYS A 718 11.89 -7.45 -27.74
C LYS A 718 11.82 -8.30 -26.48
N CYS A 719 10.68 -8.91 -26.24
CA CYS A 719 10.47 -9.89 -25.18
C CYS A 719 10.60 -11.29 -25.78
N ASN A 720 11.64 -12.02 -25.40
CA ASN A 720 11.79 -13.44 -25.70
C ASN A 720 11.73 -14.25 -24.40
N ASP A 721 11.29 -15.51 -24.49
CA ASP A 721 11.42 -16.51 -23.42
C ASP A 721 10.75 -16.10 -22.09
N LEU A 722 9.53 -15.58 -22.14
CA LEU A 722 8.73 -15.33 -20.94
C LEU A 722 8.31 -16.69 -20.33
N ASP A 723 9.17 -17.28 -19.49
CA ASP A 723 8.93 -18.60 -18.90
C ASP A 723 7.85 -18.54 -17.81
N PRO A 724 6.71 -19.25 -17.96
CA PRO A 724 5.69 -19.37 -16.92
C PRO A 724 6.21 -19.92 -15.62
N LEU A 725 7.23 -20.78 -15.66
CA LEU A 725 7.84 -21.35 -14.45
C LEU A 725 8.54 -20.26 -13.63
N VAL A 726 9.03 -19.19 -14.26
CA VAL A 726 9.56 -18.03 -13.56
C VAL A 726 8.44 -17.14 -13.03
N LEU A 727 7.38 -16.90 -13.81
CA LEU A 727 6.21 -16.15 -13.34
C LEU A 727 5.53 -16.82 -12.13
N ARG A 728 5.45 -18.16 -12.10
CA ARG A 728 4.91 -18.93 -10.97
C ARG A 728 5.72 -18.79 -9.69
N LYS A 729 6.99 -18.41 -9.76
CA LYS A 729 7.80 -18.16 -8.55
C LYS A 729 7.34 -16.90 -7.82
N PHE A 730 6.68 -15.96 -8.51
CA PHE A 730 6.18 -14.72 -7.93
C PHE A 730 4.87 -14.92 -7.16
N LYS A 731 4.98 -15.23 -5.86
CA LYS A 731 3.81 -15.44 -4.99
C LYS A 731 2.93 -14.21 -4.79
N ASN A 732 3.51 -13.01 -4.94
CA ASN A 732 2.83 -11.74 -4.63
C ASN A 732 2.65 -10.82 -5.84
N LEU A 733 3.02 -11.25 -7.05
CA LEU A 733 2.92 -10.42 -8.26
C LEU A 733 1.46 -10.20 -8.63
N LYS A 734 1.07 -8.93 -8.73
CA LYS A 734 -0.27 -8.48 -9.10
C LYS A 734 -0.30 -7.78 -10.45
N PHE A 735 0.79 -7.12 -10.83
CA PHE A 735 0.87 -6.38 -12.08
C PHE A 735 2.14 -6.74 -12.84
N LEU A 736 1.94 -7.13 -14.10
CA LEU A 736 2.99 -7.29 -15.09
C LEU A 736 2.64 -6.42 -16.30
N ASN A 737 3.34 -5.31 -16.51
CA ASN A 737 3.16 -4.48 -17.70
C ASN A 737 4.38 -4.67 -18.62
N LEU A 738 4.13 -5.16 -19.83
CA LEU A 738 5.13 -5.34 -20.88
C LEU A 738 4.85 -4.35 -22.01
N TYR A 739 5.79 -3.46 -22.25
CA TYR A 739 5.82 -2.55 -23.38
C TYR A 739 6.95 -3.02 -24.31
N CYS A 740 6.62 -3.50 -25.50
CA CYS A 740 7.61 -4.02 -26.43
C CYS A 740 7.29 -3.76 -27.89
N TYR A 741 8.29 -3.77 -28.77
CA TYR A 741 8.07 -3.74 -30.22
C TYR A 741 7.80 -5.13 -30.78
N GLU A 742 8.47 -6.15 -30.23
CA GLU A 742 8.30 -7.54 -30.63
C GLU A 742 8.09 -8.43 -29.39
N ILE A 743 7.18 -9.39 -29.50
CA ILE A 743 7.04 -10.51 -28.55
C ILE A 743 7.00 -11.79 -29.38
N ASP A 744 7.73 -12.82 -28.96
CA ASP A 744 7.75 -14.07 -29.70
C ASP A 744 6.41 -14.82 -29.60
N THR A 745 6.06 -15.53 -30.67
CA THR A 745 4.79 -16.27 -30.78
C THR A 745 4.66 -17.35 -29.72
N THR A 746 5.77 -17.95 -29.26
CA THR A 746 5.79 -18.90 -28.16
C THR A 746 5.39 -18.24 -26.85
N SER A 747 5.92 -17.06 -26.50
CA SER A 747 5.47 -16.29 -25.33
C SER A 747 4.00 -15.89 -25.42
N ILE A 748 3.51 -15.48 -26.60
CA ILE A 748 2.07 -15.20 -26.81
C ILE A 748 1.23 -16.47 -26.61
N GLN A 749 1.58 -17.58 -27.26
CA GLN A 749 0.86 -18.84 -27.14
C GLN A 749 0.87 -19.39 -25.71
N ILE A 750 1.96 -19.18 -24.99
CA ILE A 750 2.08 -19.55 -23.57
C ILE A 750 1.16 -18.70 -22.69
N LEU A 751 1.08 -17.39 -22.95
CA LEU A 751 0.15 -16.49 -22.27
C LEU A 751 -1.30 -16.82 -22.62
N ASP A 752 -1.58 -17.23 -23.85
CA ASP A 752 -2.90 -17.64 -24.35
C ASP A 752 -3.34 -19.03 -23.82
N SER A 753 -2.39 -19.94 -23.59
CA SER A 753 -2.66 -21.35 -23.24
C SER A 753 -2.67 -21.65 -21.74
N GLN A 754 -2.29 -20.70 -20.87
CA GLN A 754 -2.27 -20.92 -19.42
C GLN A 754 -3.35 -20.11 -18.70
N THR A 755 -4.41 -20.80 -18.30
CA THR A 755 -5.61 -20.25 -17.66
C THR A 755 -5.46 -19.81 -16.20
N VAL A 756 -4.37 -20.07 -15.47
CA VAL A 756 -4.32 -19.76 -14.02
C VAL A 756 -2.94 -19.34 -13.51
N ILE A 757 -2.78 -18.04 -13.24
CA ILE A 757 -1.76 -17.49 -12.32
C ILE A 757 -2.45 -16.46 -11.39
N GLY A 758 -3.36 -16.90 -10.51
CA GLY A 758 -3.92 -16.05 -9.44
C GLY A 758 -4.55 -14.71 -9.87
N ASP A 759 -4.52 -13.70 -8.99
CA ASP A 759 -5.05 -12.34 -9.22
C ASP A 759 -4.05 -11.44 -10.02
N LEU A 760 -3.36 -12.01 -11.02
CA LEU A 760 -2.33 -11.34 -11.82
C LEU A 760 -2.94 -10.61 -13.02
N ILE A 761 -2.71 -9.30 -13.11
CA ILE A 761 -3.06 -8.49 -14.28
C ILE A 761 -1.84 -8.37 -15.19
N ILE A 762 -1.93 -8.94 -16.39
CA ILE A 762 -0.91 -8.82 -17.44
C ILE A 762 -1.39 -7.78 -18.46
N ARG A 763 -0.57 -6.78 -18.72
CA ARG A 763 -0.78 -5.81 -19.80
C ARG A 763 0.34 -5.92 -20.80
N ILE A 764 0.00 -6.13 -22.06
CA ILE A 764 0.97 -6.15 -23.14
C ILE A 764 0.59 -5.05 -24.13
N THR A 765 1.51 -4.12 -24.32
CA THR A 765 1.41 -3.06 -25.31
C THR A 765 2.50 -3.29 -26.34
N ILE A 766 2.06 -3.63 -27.56
CA ILE A 766 2.97 -3.82 -28.70
C ILE A 766 3.00 -2.52 -29.51
N TYR A 767 4.20 -1.98 -29.76
CA TYR A 767 4.39 -0.82 -30.61
C TYR A 767 4.41 -1.23 -32.09
N ASP A 768 3.34 -0.96 -32.85
CA ASP A 768 3.29 -1.18 -34.30
C ASP A 768 4.05 -0.07 -35.06
N ASN A 769 4.93 -0.46 -36.00
CA ASN A 769 5.73 0.46 -36.84
C ASN A 769 5.09 0.72 -38.23
N THR A 770 3.80 0.41 -38.42
CA THR A 770 3.14 0.52 -39.72
C THR A 770 2.25 1.77 -39.80
N TYR A 771 2.68 2.73 -40.63
CA TYR A 771 1.97 3.94 -41.07
C TYR A 771 1.75 5.05 -40.02
N GLU A 772 1.72 6.30 -40.50
CA GLU A 772 1.69 7.59 -39.78
C GLU A 772 0.46 7.85 -38.87
N SER A 773 -0.04 6.81 -38.20
CA SER A 773 -1.07 6.90 -37.18
C SER A 773 -0.78 5.87 -36.09
N PHE A 774 -0.51 6.35 -34.87
CA PHE A 774 -0.44 5.52 -33.67
C PHE A 774 -1.75 4.73 -33.52
N THR A 775 -1.73 3.44 -33.80
CA THR A 775 -2.80 2.52 -33.41
C THR A 775 -2.29 1.69 -32.25
N GLU A 776 -2.72 2.02 -31.04
CA GLU A 776 -2.48 1.19 -29.87
C GLU A 776 -3.22 -0.14 -30.06
N ARG A 777 -2.49 -1.24 -30.32
CA ARG A 777 -3.01 -2.58 -30.04
C ARG A 777 -2.72 -2.92 -28.58
N ASN A 778 -3.65 -2.52 -27.70
CA ASN A 778 -3.67 -3.00 -26.33
C ASN A 778 -4.20 -4.44 -26.33
N MET A 779 -3.31 -5.43 -26.19
CA MET A 779 -3.74 -6.79 -25.86
C MET A 779 -3.81 -6.90 -24.34
N LEU A 780 -5.02 -6.71 -23.81
CA LEU A 780 -5.31 -6.93 -22.39
C LEU A 780 -5.60 -8.42 -22.20
N TYR A 781 -4.60 -9.16 -21.72
CA TYR A 781 -4.80 -10.53 -21.26
C TYR A 781 -5.19 -10.49 -19.78
N GLU A 782 -6.48 -10.42 -19.51
CA GLU A 782 -7.00 -10.79 -18.19
C GLU A 782 -7.12 -12.32 -18.14
N LEU A 783 -6.08 -12.99 -17.64
CA LEU A 783 -6.17 -14.40 -17.29
C LEU A 783 -7.04 -14.53 -16.04
N ARG A 784 -8.36 -14.63 -16.27
CA ARG A 784 -9.35 -14.86 -15.23
C ARG A 784 -9.42 -16.35 -14.94
N LEU A 785 -9.41 -16.70 -13.65
CA LEU A 785 -10.00 -17.95 -13.19
C LEU A 785 -11.48 -17.96 -13.61
N ILE A 786 -11.80 -18.67 -14.69
CA ILE A 786 -13.09 -19.33 -14.81
C ILE A 786 -12.83 -20.76 -14.33
N GLU A 787 -13.16 -21.01 -13.07
CA GLU A 787 -13.63 -22.33 -12.63
C GLU A 787 -14.94 -22.12 -11.89
#